data_AF-A0A919P2L4-F1
#
_entry.id   AF-A0A919P2L4-F1
#
_cell.length_a   1.000
_cell.length_b   1.000
_cell.length_c   1.000
_cell.angle_alpha   90.00
_cell.angle_beta   90.00
_cell.angle_gamma   90.00
#
_symmetry.space_group_name_H-M   'P 1'
#
loop_
_entity.id
_entity.type
_entity.pdbx_description
1 polymer ?
#
loop_
_entity_poly.entity_id
_entity_poly.type
_entity_poly.pdbx_seq_one_letter_code
_entity_poly.pdbx_strand_id
1 'polypeptide(L)'
;MRNRTFAPAVRTRPPGRPTGRTAAATLTATLTALAVTGLVALPAHAAGPAPAAAPAVTAADDTVDLVDPAATPETRSLFSYLRDVRGDGILFGHQHTTSYGLTFDTDDGASSDVKSATGDLPAVFGWDTLIIQGDERPGQQGNTAAQNVAILADSIEKADAAGGINTLSAHMENFVTGGSFYDTTGDTLRAVLPGGAKNADLNAYLDNVALLAGSVHREDGAPVPIVFRPWHENAGSWFWWGAAFGSPGEYQELFRYTVEYLRDVKDVHNLLYAFSPGSGFGGNAEQYLKTYPGDDFIDVLGLDAYDDTGSQTFLDGLVADLGMIADLADERGKVSAFTEFGVSGGVGSSGTNPESWFTKVLGAIKGDPKAARNAYMLTWANFDVGQHFVPVPGDGTYEDFQAYAADPFTLFAPEVEGAFDRATTATPAEPLVHLVSPADGSRVATGPTTIRVTVQGVSPERVYVTSSKGATVELSKGDGLWWTGEWAIPAGQLDNSTQGLTVHVVDGGTQVLTDDASAVLGPRPTFPAGVVDDFEGYGDDTALRAEYVSYGANTLSLETGVHGGGSKALRMDYDFGTQTYTGLGKQVGADWSDFSELSLWVKPDGSNNKLVLQLVAGGVSYEAYPSLAGTTASVVTVPFRDWRPAPWDTSHADRRITAEDLKAVAQFNVYVNQVDGGAPSGSIVVDDITAKVGPPVFSDVPRGHPYETEILWLYGQGLDAGYPDGTFRPTKAETRRAAVSLLYRYSDATFTPAVKKPSFVDVPKKDRDYAAVEWAVDQKIVSNKPVPLFLPDAPLDRSSAAQLLWKLAGSPEPDAAATFKDVPSWFPYAKAIAWATEKGVVTPVSATQYGVLKVVARQDMAAYLHRYDHLPTPLEPQLLYDFADGAQGWSSFAGTATGTGGALAVDSPAPDGTWAGVQPGSLDLTGRTELRFDLAQTTGVDTKVALQVGSSWTWCETALTGWIDGPRVDENAVVVDLTTLSADCQAQLGDVKGINIYLNAGQHVIDDVEVR
;
A
#
# COMPACT_ATOMS: atom_id res chain seq x y z
N MET A 1 17.56 -7.70 -17.33
CA MET A 1 19.03 -7.89 -17.19
C MET A 1 19.81 -6.76 -17.88
N ARG A 2 20.67 -6.01 -17.16
CA ARG A 2 21.80 -5.25 -17.76
C ARG A 2 22.82 -4.81 -16.69
N ASN A 3 23.79 -5.68 -16.38
CA ASN A 3 24.92 -5.34 -15.52
C ASN A 3 25.82 -4.25 -16.15
N ARG A 4 26.25 -3.27 -15.35
CA ARG A 4 27.36 -2.35 -15.70
C ARG A 4 28.32 -2.18 -14.52
N THR A 5 29.33 -3.05 -14.48
CA THR A 5 30.49 -2.93 -13.60
C THR A 5 31.40 -1.77 -14.04
N PHE A 6 31.79 -0.89 -13.11
CA PHE A 6 32.90 0.04 -13.28
C PHE A 6 34.11 -0.41 -12.45
N ALA A 7 35.30 -0.39 -13.04
CA ALA A 7 36.57 -0.72 -12.38
C ALA A 7 37.35 0.55 -11.99
N PRO A 8 38.07 0.57 -10.85
CA PRO A 8 38.73 1.77 -10.33
C PRO A 8 40.14 2.00 -10.91
N ALA A 9 40.56 3.27 -10.98
CA ALA A 9 41.90 3.65 -11.39
C ALA A 9 42.83 3.90 -10.19
N VAL A 10 44.02 3.29 -10.23
CA VAL A 10 45.07 3.43 -9.19
C VAL A 10 46.14 4.43 -9.63
N ARG A 11 46.58 5.35 -8.74
CA ARG A 11 47.99 5.82 -8.69
C ARG A 11 48.41 6.64 -7.45
N THR A 12 49.20 5.99 -6.60
CA THR A 12 50.52 6.43 -6.05
C THR A 12 50.70 7.75 -5.25
N ARG A 13 51.10 7.56 -3.98
CA ARG A 13 51.87 8.44 -3.04
C ARG A 13 53.37 8.57 -3.46
N PRO A 14 54.32 9.24 -2.72
CA PRO A 14 54.29 10.17 -1.55
C PRO A 14 55.15 11.46 -1.84
N PRO A 15 55.91 12.15 -0.91
CA PRO A 15 55.93 12.22 0.57
C PRO A 15 55.94 13.65 1.18
N GLY A 16 55.76 13.78 2.51
CA GLY A 16 56.12 15.00 3.27
C GLY A 16 55.56 15.11 4.71
N ARG A 17 56.44 15.21 5.71
CA ARG A 17 56.19 15.63 7.12
C ARG A 17 57.23 16.73 7.43
N PRO A 18 57.02 17.70 8.36
CA PRO A 18 56.98 17.39 9.81
C PRO A 18 56.15 18.32 10.75
N THR A 19 55.96 17.86 12.00
CA THR A 19 55.77 18.63 13.29
C THR A 19 54.60 19.63 13.47
N GLY A 20 53.86 19.66 14.59
CA GLY A 20 53.81 18.74 15.75
C GLY A 20 53.02 19.26 16.99
N ARG A 21 52.73 18.36 17.96
CA ARG A 21 52.36 18.56 19.41
C ARG A 21 51.25 19.58 19.77
N THR A 22 50.15 19.22 20.44
CA THR A 22 49.97 18.62 21.80
C THR A 22 48.46 18.32 22.01
N ALA A 23 47.93 17.69 23.07
CA ALA A 23 48.35 16.59 23.96
C ALA A 23 47.14 16.27 24.88
N ALA A 24 46.78 15.00 25.08
CA ALA A 24 45.84 14.55 26.11
C ALA A 24 46.18 13.09 26.52
N ALA A 25 45.93 12.74 27.78
CA ALA A 25 46.43 11.50 28.39
C ALA A 25 45.37 10.40 28.48
N THR A 26 45.82 9.15 28.46
CA THR A 26 45.01 7.96 28.74
C THR A 26 45.77 7.12 29.77
N LEU A 27 45.08 6.53 30.74
CA LEU A 27 45.68 5.64 31.73
C LEU A 27 44.79 4.42 31.92
N THR A 28 45.32 3.26 31.53
CA THR A 28 44.66 1.95 31.58
C THR A 28 44.82 1.30 32.95
N ALA A 29 43.83 0.49 33.34
CA ALA A 29 43.96 -0.46 34.43
C ALA A 29 43.46 -1.84 33.99
N THR A 30 44.33 -2.85 34.11
CA THR A 30 43.99 -4.28 34.01
C THR A 30 43.99 -4.86 35.41
N LEU A 31 43.15 -5.87 35.66
CA LEU A 31 43.08 -6.52 36.96
C LEU A 31 43.01 -8.04 36.79
N THR A 32 43.94 -8.73 37.45
CA THR A 32 44.01 -10.19 37.58
C THR A 32 44.01 -10.54 39.07
N ALA A 33 43.27 -11.58 39.44
CA ALA A 33 43.42 -12.24 40.75
C ALA A 33 43.04 -13.73 40.66
N LEU A 34 43.82 -14.57 41.31
CA LEU A 34 43.59 -16.01 41.44
C LEU A 34 43.19 -16.34 42.90
N ALA A 35 42.51 -17.47 43.10
CA ALA A 35 41.91 -17.87 44.40
C ALA A 35 42.91 -18.40 45.45
N VAL A 36 42.43 -18.65 46.69
CA VAL A 36 42.52 -19.96 47.43
C VAL A 36 42.06 -19.86 48.92
N THR A 37 41.08 -20.70 49.32
CA THR A 37 40.68 -21.26 50.66
C THR A 37 40.77 -20.40 51.95
N GLY A 38 39.87 -20.38 52.93
CA GLY A 38 39.00 -21.41 53.57
C GLY A 38 39.04 -21.19 55.11
N LEU A 39 38.33 -21.86 56.04
CA LEU A 39 37.25 -22.86 56.05
C LEU A 39 36.66 -22.93 57.51
N VAL A 40 35.77 -23.90 57.80
CA VAL A 40 35.30 -24.41 59.14
C VAL A 40 33.97 -23.85 59.71
N ALA A 41 33.12 -24.78 60.18
CA ALA A 41 31.79 -24.55 60.75
C ALA A 41 31.52 -25.50 61.95
N LEU A 42 30.34 -25.33 62.59
CA LEU A 42 29.65 -26.24 63.55
C LEU A 42 30.08 -26.20 65.05
N PRO A 43 29.19 -26.54 66.03
CA PRO A 43 27.72 -26.35 66.05
C PRO A 43 27.06 -26.00 67.42
N ALA A 44 25.76 -25.67 67.35
CA ALA A 44 24.66 -25.95 68.31
C ALA A 44 24.61 -25.30 69.73
N HIS A 45 23.42 -24.79 70.09
CA HIS A 45 22.55 -25.28 71.19
C HIS A 45 21.14 -24.64 71.12
N ALA A 46 20.10 -25.38 71.56
CA ALA A 46 18.67 -24.99 71.61
C ALA A 46 18.22 -24.75 73.08
N ALA A 47 17.07 -24.18 73.47
CA ALA A 47 15.91 -23.52 72.83
C ALA A 47 15.17 -22.64 73.88
N GLY A 48 14.29 -21.72 73.45
CA GLY A 48 13.37 -20.95 74.32
C GLY A 48 12.35 -20.11 73.51
N PRO A 49 11.14 -19.82 74.04
CA PRO A 49 10.01 -19.33 73.24
C PRO A 49 9.98 -17.81 72.97
N ALA A 50 9.18 -17.41 71.96
CA ALA A 50 9.25 -16.13 71.28
C ALA A 50 8.49 -14.95 71.92
N PRO A 51 8.94 -13.71 71.67
CA PRO A 51 8.13 -12.49 71.71
C PRO A 51 7.96 -11.83 70.32
N ALA A 52 6.76 -11.32 70.06
CA ALA A 52 6.35 -10.27 69.11
C ALA A 52 6.97 -10.21 67.69
N ALA A 53 6.10 -10.26 66.67
CA ALA A 53 6.46 -9.94 65.30
C ALA A 53 6.98 -8.50 65.15
N ALA A 54 8.05 -8.33 64.36
CA ALA A 54 8.42 -7.02 63.83
C ALA A 54 7.34 -6.56 62.83
N PRO A 55 7.07 -5.24 62.70
CA PRO A 55 6.11 -4.75 61.72
C PRO A 55 6.61 -5.10 60.31
N ALA A 56 5.68 -5.53 59.45
CA ALA A 56 5.98 -5.68 58.04
C ALA A 56 6.40 -4.33 57.47
N VAL A 57 7.52 -4.31 56.74
CA VAL A 57 7.81 -3.20 55.84
C VAL A 57 6.86 -3.37 54.66
N THR A 58 5.77 -2.59 54.67
CA THR A 58 4.93 -2.44 53.49
C THR A 58 5.81 -1.91 52.36
N ALA A 59 5.86 -2.62 51.24
CA ALA A 59 6.28 -2.00 49.99
C ALA A 59 5.41 -0.77 49.75
N ALA A 60 5.97 0.29 49.17
CA ALA A 60 5.14 1.39 48.68
C ALA A 60 4.43 0.86 47.43
N ASP A 61 3.10 0.89 47.42
CA ASP A 61 2.32 0.55 46.23
C ASP A 61 2.69 1.52 45.09
N ASP A 62 2.94 0.99 43.91
CA ASP A 62 3.27 1.80 42.73
C ASP A 62 2.02 2.53 42.24
N THR A 63 2.10 3.86 42.13
CA THR A 63 0.97 4.68 41.67
C THR A 63 1.08 4.91 40.17
N VAL A 64 0.09 4.41 39.44
CA VAL A 64 0.02 4.49 37.97
C VAL A 64 -1.05 5.48 37.53
N ASP A 65 -0.77 6.23 36.48
CA ASP A 65 -1.66 7.24 35.92
C ASP A 65 -2.19 6.77 34.56
N LEU A 66 -3.45 6.35 34.55
CA LEU A 66 -4.08 5.56 33.50
C LEU A 66 -5.33 6.23 32.95
N VAL A 67 -5.63 5.96 31.68
CA VAL A 67 -6.87 6.36 31.00
C VAL A 67 -8.11 5.83 31.72
N ASP A 68 -8.03 4.63 32.30
CA ASP A 68 -9.08 4.10 33.15
C ASP A 68 -8.64 4.05 34.63
N PRO A 69 -9.16 4.95 35.50
CA PRO A 69 -8.85 4.92 36.94
C PRO A 69 -9.51 3.73 37.66
N ALA A 70 -10.46 3.04 37.03
CA ALA A 70 -11.12 1.84 37.53
C ALA A 70 -10.50 0.54 36.98
N ALA A 71 -9.42 0.64 36.19
CA ALA A 71 -8.78 -0.50 35.53
C ALA A 71 -8.44 -1.63 36.52
N THR A 72 -8.57 -2.88 36.07
CA THR A 72 -8.33 -4.08 36.90
C THR A 72 -6.90 -4.11 37.47
N PRO A 73 -6.65 -4.72 38.64
CA PRO A 73 -5.31 -4.86 39.21
C PRO A 73 -4.27 -5.39 38.21
N GLU A 74 -4.67 -6.34 37.39
CA GLU A 74 -3.88 -6.98 36.34
C GLU A 74 -3.50 -5.99 35.23
N THR A 75 -4.43 -5.15 34.79
CA THR A 75 -4.19 -4.09 33.79
C THR A 75 -3.28 -2.99 34.34
N ARG A 76 -3.47 -2.57 35.59
CA ARG A 76 -2.58 -1.61 36.26
C ARG A 76 -1.17 -2.17 36.44
N SER A 77 -1.07 -3.47 36.77
CA SER A 77 0.20 -4.19 36.83
C SER A 77 0.89 -4.22 35.46
N LEU A 78 0.15 -4.52 34.38
CA LEU A 78 0.72 -4.57 33.02
C LEU A 78 1.30 -3.21 32.63
N PHE A 79 0.61 -2.10 32.90
CA PHE A 79 1.14 -0.77 32.64
C PHE A 79 2.41 -0.48 33.44
N SER A 80 2.43 -0.80 34.74
CA SER A 80 3.63 -0.68 35.59
C SER A 80 4.81 -1.48 35.01
N TYR A 81 4.56 -2.72 34.56
CA TYR A 81 5.56 -3.57 33.91
C TYR A 81 6.08 -2.97 32.60
N LEU A 82 5.18 -2.57 31.70
CA LEU A 82 5.55 -1.96 30.42
C LEU A 82 6.24 -0.61 30.59
N ARG A 83 5.95 0.16 31.64
CA ARG A 83 6.66 1.41 31.97
C ARG A 83 8.10 1.14 32.37
N ASP A 84 8.31 0.10 33.19
CA ASP A 84 9.58 -0.19 33.88
C ASP A 84 10.56 -1.02 33.05
N VAL A 85 10.09 -1.87 32.13
CA VAL A 85 10.97 -2.69 31.27
C VAL A 85 11.80 -1.85 30.27
N ARG A 86 11.32 -0.64 29.96
CA ARG A 86 11.91 0.29 28.98
C ARG A 86 13.37 0.63 29.30
N GLY A 87 14.28 0.16 28.45
CA GLY A 87 15.71 0.42 28.56
C GLY A 87 16.51 -0.69 29.25
N ASP A 88 15.85 -1.61 29.96
CA ASP A 88 16.45 -2.85 30.45
C ASP A 88 16.33 -3.97 29.40
N GLY A 89 15.23 -3.99 28.64
CA GLY A 89 15.02 -4.83 27.47
C GLY A 89 13.88 -4.31 26.57
N ILE A 90 13.63 -4.99 25.46
CA ILE A 90 12.49 -4.76 24.57
C ILE A 90 11.79 -6.08 24.27
N LEU A 91 10.49 -6.14 24.56
CA LEU A 91 9.67 -7.34 24.37
C LEU A 91 9.42 -7.56 22.88
N PHE A 92 9.79 -8.72 22.34
CA PHE A 92 9.50 -9.05 20.95
C PHE A 92 8.03 -9.47 20.80
N GLY A 93 7.34 -8.87 19.82
CA GLY A 93 5.95 -9.18 19.47
C GLY A 93 5.79 -9.73 18.07
N HIS A 94 4.76 -10.53 17.86
CA HIS A 94 4.37 -11.02 16.53
C HIS A 94 2.84 -11.08 16.40
N GLN A 95 2.31 -10.43 15.36
CA GLN A 95 0.90 -10.47 14.99
C GLN A 95 0.50 -11.90 14.56
N HIS A 96 -0.66 -12.38 15.00
CA HIS A 96 -1.22 -13.70 14.66
C HIS A 96 -0.30 -14.91 14.93
N THR A 97 0.63 -14.78 15.87
CA THR A 97 1.75 -15.72 16.05
C THR A 97 1.40 -17.18 16.30
N THR A 98 0.14 -17.50 16.63
CA THR A 98 -0.40 -18.86 16.82
C THR A 98 -1.65 -19.19 15.99
N SER A 99 -2.03 -18.33 15.02
CA SER A 99 -3.17 -18.55 14.11
C SER A 99 -2.82 -18.42 12.62
N TYR A 100 -1.67 -17.82 12.30
CA TYR A 100 -1.05 -17.83 10.97
C TYR A 100 0.44 -18.22 11.10
N GLY A 101 0.92 -19.00 10.15
CA GLY A 101 2.32 -19.42 10.06
C GLY A 101 2.55 -20.47 8.98
N LEU A 102 3.82 -20.72 8.69
CA LEU A 102 4.28 -21.56 7.59
C LEU A 102 4.89 -22.88 8.09
N THR A 103 5.22 -22.97 9.37
CA THR A 103 5.83 -24.16 10.00
C THR A 103 4.84 -25.03 10.78
N PHE A 104 3.56 -24.62 10.85
CA PHE A 104 2.49 -25.34 11.53
C PHE A 104 1.14 -25.19 10.81
N ASP A 105 0.23 -26.16 10.99
CA ASP A 105 -1.12 -26.18 10.41
C ASP A 105 -2.24 -26.26 11.48
N THR A 106 -1.89 -26.15 12.76
CA THR A 106 -2.79 -26.32 13.91
C THR A 106 -3.04 -25.04 14.71
N ASP A 107 -4.31 -24.67 14.91
CA ASP A 107 -4.73 -23.55 15.77
C ASP A 107 -4.79 -23.98 17.26
N ASP A 108 -3.69 -24.50 17.79
CA ASP A 108 -3.60 -25.01 19.17
C ASP A 108 -3.27 -23.91 20.22
N GLY A 109 -2.85 -22.72 19.77
CA GLY A 109 -2.41 -21.62 20.62
C GLY A 109 -0.99 -21.79 21.19
N ALA A 110 -0.24 -22.79 20.72
CA ALA A 110 1.10 -23.13 21.24
C ALA A 110 2.16 -23.37 20.14
N SER A 111 1.71 -23.60 18.90
CA SER A 111 2.50 -23.68 17.67
C SER A 111 2.71 -22.29 17.08
N SER A 112 3.92 -21.98 16.63
CA SER A 112 4.30 -20.63 16.17
C SER A 112 5.58 -20.68 15.33
N ASP A 113 5.65 -19.88 14.27
CA ASP A 113 6.88 -19.72 13.47
C ASP A 113 8.03 -19.10 14.28
N VAL A 114 7.71 -18.19 15.22
CA VAL A 114 8.69 -17.61 16.16
C VAL A 114 9.33 -18.73 16.97
N LYS A 115 8.50 -19.60 17.55
CA LYS A 115 8.93 -20.74 18.36
C LYS A 115 9.70 -21.78 17.55
N SER A 116 9.35 -21.96 16.27
CA SER A 116 10.14 -22.79 15.34
C SER A 116 11.52 -22.19 15.07
N ALA A 117 11.62 -20.85 14.94
CA ALA A 117 12.86 -20.16 14.65
C ALA A 117 13.79 -20.01 15.87
N THR A 118 13.25 -19.63 17.02
CA THR A 118 14.02 -19.24 18.22
C THR A 118 14.03 -20.32 19.32
N GLY A 119 12.98 -21.13 19.39
CA GLY A 119 12.70 -22.06 20.49
C GLY A 119 11.57 -21.61 21.42
N ASP A 120 11.24 -20.31 21.43
CA ASP A 120 10.34 -19.67 22.40
C ASP A 120 9.22 -18.86 21.72
N LEU A 121 8.11 -18.66 22.43
CA LEU A 121 7.00 -17.80 21.97
C LEU A 121 7.35 -16.32 22.12
N PRO A 122 6.80 -15.40 21.30
CA PRO A 122 7.02 -13.96 21.49
C PRO A 122 6.47 -13.50 22.85
N ALA A 123 7.05 -12.44 23.41
CA ALA A 123 6.53 -11.83 24.63
C ALA A 123 5.19 -11.11 24.42
N VAL A 124 4.96 -10.57 23.21
CA VAL A 124 3.71 -9.88 22.84
C VAL A 124 2.98 -10.62 21.71
N PHE A 125 1.71 -10.92 21.95
CA PHE A 125 0.80 -11.59 21.01
C PHE A 125 -0.12 -10.54 20.40
N GLY A 126 0.04 -10.30 19.10
CA GLY A 126 -0.79 -9.36 18.36
C GLY A 126 -2.00 -10.02 17.70
N TRP A 127 -3.13 -9.34 17.73
CA TRP A 127 -4.39 -9.76 17.14
C TRP A 127 -5.05 -8.56 16.45
N ASP A 128 -6.00 -8.80 15.54
CA ASP A 128 -6.88 -7.75 15.01
C ASP A 128 -8.36 -8.07 15.22
N THR A 129 -9.16 -7.03 15.36
CA THR A 129 -10.62 -7.07 15.27
C THR A 129 -11.19 -7.65 13.95
N LEU A 130 -10.42 -7.73 12.85
CA LEU A 130 -10.82 -8.49 11.65
C LEU A 130 -11.20 -9.95 11.97
N ILE A 131 -10.61 -10.53 13.02
CA ILE A 131 -10.97 -11.84 13.57
C ILE A 131 -12.46 -11.86 13.99
N ILE A 132 -12.96 -10.79 14.61
CA ILE A 132 -14.37 -10.64 15.03
C ILE A 132 -15.29 -10.62 13.81
N GLN A 133 -14.90 -9.91 12.75
CA GLN A 133 -15.63 -9.87 11.48
C GLN A 133 -15.58 -11.23 10.75
N GLY A 134 -14.55 -12.04 11.01
CA GLY A 134 -14.34 -13.36 10.43
C GLY A 134 -13.45 -13.36 9.19
N ASP A 135 -12.81 -12.23 8.89
CA ASP A 135 -11.94 -12.04 7.73
C ASP A 135 -10.49 -12.50 7.99
N GLU A 136 -10.10 -12.65 9.26
CA GLU A 136 -8.81 -13.23 9.66
C GLU A 136 -8.97 -14.41 10.64
N ARG A 137 -8.08 -15.40 10.52
CA ARG A 137 -8.00 -16.54 11.45
C ARG A 137 -7.63 -16.08 12.86
N PRO A 138 -8.17 -16.70 13.92
CA PRO A 138 -8.99 -17.91 13.94
C PRO A 138 -10.49 -17.67 13.68
N GLY A 139 -10.89 -16.43 13.39
CA GLY A 139 -12.24 -16.08 12.96
C GLY A 139 -12.60 -16.73 11.63
N GLN A 140 -13.90 -16.86 11.35
CA GLN A 140 -14.38 -17.52 10.14
C GLN A 140 -15.54 -16.74 9.51
N GLN A 141 -15.48 -16.54 8.20
CA GLN A 141 -16.59 -15.98 7.44
C GLN A 141 -17.83 -16.86 7.58
N GLY A 142 -18.98 -16.24 7.86
CA GLY A 142 -20.26 -16.92 8.10
C GLY A 142 -20.55 -17.27 9.57
N ASN A 143 -19.58 -17.12 10.48
CA ASN A 143 -19.89 -17.04 11.91
C ASN A 143 -20.60 -15.72 12.25
N THR A 144 -21.32 -15.69 13.37
CA THR A 144 -21.73 -14.43 13.98
C THR A 144 -20.55 -13.79 14.73
N ALA A 145 -20.55 -12.45 14.86
CA ALA A 145 -19.54 -11.73 15.62
C ALA A 145 -19.33 -12.30 17.04
N ALA A 146 -20.40 -12.68 17.74
CA ALA A 146 -20.32 -13.31 19.07
C ALA A 146 -19.62 -14.68 19.08
N GLN A 147 -19.70 -15.45 17.99
CA GLN A 147 -18.94 -16.71 17.87
C GLN A 147 -17.46 -16.43 17.63
N ASN A 148 -17.15 -15.49 16.73
CA ASN A 148 -15.76 -15.11 16.47
C ASN A 148 -15.10 -14.44 17.68
N VAL A 149 -15.82 -13.63 18.45
CA VAL A 149 -15.38 -13.10 19.75
C VAL A 149 -15.02 -14.22 20.72
N ALA A 150 -15.84 -15.28 20.81
CA ALA A 150 -15.54 -16.41 21.70
C ALA A 150 -14.28 -17.19 21.24
N ILE A 151 -14.02 -17.27 19.94
CA ILE A 151 -12.80 -17.90 19.41
C ILE A 151 -11.57 -17.02 19.69
N LEU A 152 -11.67 -15.70 19.50
CA LEU A 152 -10.59 -14.77 19.83
C LEU A 152 -10.31 -14.73 21.34
N ALA A 153 -11.34 -14.85 22.17
CA ALA A 153 -11.17 -14.92 23.62
C ALA A 153 -10.35 -16.15 24.04
N ASP A 154 -10.67 -17.34 23.51
CA ASP A 154 -9.89 -18.58 23.73
C ASP A 154 -8.43 -18.44 23.27
N SER A 155 -8.15 -17.75 22.16
CA SER A 155 -6.77 -17.43 21.73
C SER A 155 -6.03 -16.47 22.67
N ILE A 156 -6.70 -15.43 23.18
CA ILE A 156 -6.13 -14.46 24.13
C ILE A 156 -5.85 -15.12 25.49
N GLU A 157 -6.76 -15.97 25.97
CA GLU A 157 -6.60 -16.76 27.19
C GLU A 157 -5.44 -17.76 27.10
N LYS A 158 -5.25 -18.41 25.94
CA LYS A 158 -4.08 -19.28 25.69
C LYS A 158 -2.77 -18.52 25.66
N ALA A 159 -2.76 -17.32 25.07
CA ALA A 159 -1.58 -16.45 25.05
C ALA A 159 -1.20 -15.96 26.46
N ASP A 160 -2.18 -15.54 27.27
CA ASP A 160 -1.97 -15.16 28.67
C ASP A 160 -1.48 -16.35 29.52
N ALA A 161 -2.07 -17.53 29.34
CA ALA A 161 -1.63 -18.77 30.00
C ALA A 161 -0.21 -19.21 29.60
N ALA A 162 0.30 -18.74 28.46
CA ALA A 162 1.69 -18.91 28.03
C ALA A 162 2.66 -17.82 28.57
N GLY A 163 2.15 -16.86 29.37
CA GLY A 163 2.91 -15.71 29.87
C GLY A 163 2.94 -14.50 28.93
N GLY A 164 2.20 -14.55 27.82
CA GLY A 164 2.20 -13.51 26.79
C GLY A 164 1.37 -12.28 27.16
N ILE A 165 1.80 -11.12 26.67
CA ILE A 165 1.06 -9.85 26.73
C ILE A 165 0.21 -9.73 25.46
N ASN A 166 -1.09 -9.52 25.58
CA ASN A 166 -1.99 -9.41 24.43
C ASN A 166 -2.13 -7.95 23.96
N THR A 167 -2.07 -7.73 22.65
CA THR A 167 -2.38 -6.46 21.99
C THR A 167 -3.36 -6.68 20.84
N LEU A 168 -4.27 -5.72 20.64
CA LEU A 168 -5.37 -5.80 19.68
C LEU A 168 -5.41 -4.53 18.84
N SER A 169 -5.02 -4.63 17.57
CA SER A 169 -5.23 -3.59 16.57
C SER A 169 -6.66 -3.61 16.03
N ALA A 170 -7.06 -2.54 15.32
CA ALA A 170 -8.37 -2.49 14.69
C ALA A 170 -8.36 -1.98 13.24
N HIS A 171 -8.40 -2.92 12.30
CA HIS A 171 -8.58 -2.68 10.87
C HIS A 171 -10.08 -2.69 10.49
N MET A 172 -10.77 -1.59 10.80
CA MET A 172 -12.23 -1.52 10.68
C MET A 172 -12.75 -1.39 9.24
N GLU A 173 -13.86 -2.08 8.95
CA GLU A 173 -14.60 -1.92 7.68
C GLU A 173 -15.01 -0.46 7.41
N ASN A 174 -15.14 -0.09 6.14
CA ASN A 174 -15.71 1.19 5.77
C ASN A 174 -17.24 1.15 5.96
N PHE A 175 -17.70 1.69 7.11
CA PHE A 175 -19.11 1.72 7.48
C PHE A 175 -20.05 2.44 6.48
N VAL A 176 -19.53 3.28 5.58
CA VAL A 176 -20.35 3.96 4.54
C VAL A 176 -20.53 3.07 3.31
N THR A 177 -19.46 2.44 2.83
CA THR A 177 -19.45 1.71 1.55
C THR A 177 -19.62 0.20 1.67
N GLY A 178 -19.28 -0.37 2.82
CA GLY A 178 -19.10 -1.82 3.03
C GLY A 178 -17.80 -2.37 2.45
N GLY A 179 -16.84 -1.50 2.11
CA GLY A 179 -15.48 -1.88 1.71
C GLY A 179 -14.58 -2.21 2.91
N SER A 180 -13.35 -2.66 2.65
CA SER A 180 -12.34 -2.85 3.70
C SER A 180 -11.82 -1.51 4.24
N PHE A 181 -10.96 -1.56 5.25
CA PHE A 181 -10.21 -0.42 5.79
C PHE A 181 -9.43 0.39 4.73
N TYR A 182 -9.02 -0.24 3.61
CA TYR A 182 -8.38 0.43 2.48
C TYR A 182 -9.34 1.17 1.53
N ASP A 183 -10.65 0.93 1.60
CA ASP A 183 -11.61 1.79 0.90
C ASP A 183 -11.70 3.11 1.66
N THR A 184 -11.05 4.14 1.13
CA THR A 184 -11.00 5.48 1.73
C THR A 184 -12.11 6.42 1.24
N THR A 185 -13.08 5.90 0.49
CA THR A 185 -14.19 6.71 -0.05
C THR A 185 -15.36 6.85 0.94
N GLY A 186 -16.30 7.75 0.66
CA GLY A 186 -17.56 7.87 1.42
C GLY A 186 -17.58 8.86 2.60
N ASP A 187 -16.46 9.52 2.94
CA ASP A 187 -16.35 10.46 4.09
C ASP A 187 -16.65 9.78 5.45
N THR A 188 -16.16 8.54 5.60
CA THR A 188 -16.55 7.61 6.66
C THR A 188 -16.21 8.07 8.06
N LEU A 189 -15.05 8.72 8.27
CA LEU A 189 -14.67 9.31 9.56
C LEU A 189 -15.77 10.26 10.07
N ARG A 190 -16.23 11.20 9.24
CA ARG A 190 -17.30 12.14 9.62
C ARG A 190 -18.65 11.45 9.76
N ALA A 191 -18.89 10.39 8.99
CA ALA A 191 -20.12 9.62 9.09
C ALA A 191 -20.23 8.88 10.43
N VAL A 192 -19.13 8.39 11.01
CA VAL A 192 -19.15 7.62 12.28
C VAL A 192 -19.04 8.47 13.54
N LEU A 193 -18.57 9.73 13.45
CA LEU A 193 -18.51 10.65 14.59
C LEU A 193 -19.90 10.93 15.21
N PRO A 194 -19.98 11.33 16.50
CA PRO A 194 -21.23 11.68 17.18
C PRO A 194 -22.13 12.68 16.43
N GLY A 195 -23.27 12.18 15.93
CA GLY A 195 -24.23 12.93 15.12
C GLY A 195 -24.13 12.69 13.61
N GLY A 196 -23.10 11.97 13.15
CA GLY A 196 -22.99 11.43 11.80
C GLY A 196 -23.96 10.27 11.55
N ALA A 197 -24.23 9.98 10.27
CA ALA A 197 -25.24 9.00 9.85
C ALA A 197 -24.88 7.53 10.12
N LYS A 198 -23.62 7.25 10.47
CA LYS A 198 -23.03 5.92 10.67
C LYS A 198 -22.50 5.70 12.10
N ASN A 199 -22.73 6.64 13.01
CA ASN A 199 -22.33 6.50 14.42
C ASN A 199 -22.95 5.27 15.10
N ALA A 200 -24.18 4.88 14.72
CA ALA A 200 -24.80 3.66 15.25
C ALA A 200 -24.10 2.37 14.78
N ASP A 201 -23.51 2.36 13.58
CA ASP A 201 -22.76 1.22 13.06
C ASP A 201 -21.41 1.09 13.79
N LEU A 202 -20.72 2.21 14.06
CA LEU A 202 -19.55 2.23 14.93
C LEU A 202 -19.87 1.76 16.36
N ASN A 203 -21.02 2.15 16.92
CA ASN A 203 -21.41 1.69 18.26
C ASN A 203 -21.63 0.16 18.29
N ALA A 204 -22.26 -0.40 17.25
CA ALA A 204 -22.42 -1.85 17.12
C ALA A 204 -21.08 -2.59 16.95
N TYR A 205 -20.08 -1.93 16.35
CA TYR A 205 -18.71 -2.44 16.27
C TYR A 205 -18.03 -2.45 17.65
N LEU A 206 -18.05 -1.31 18.35
CA LEU A 206 -17.47 -1.17 19.70
C LEU A 206 -18.17 -2.04 20.74
N ASP A 207 -19.46 -2.35 20.55
CA ASP A 207 -20.19 -3.34 21.34
C ASP A 207 -19.55 -4.74 21.27
N ASN A 208 -18.99 -5.13 20.12
CA ASN A 208 -18.27 -6.41 19.98
C ASN A 208 -16.87 -6.38 20.62
N VAL A 209 -16.18 -5.22 20.57
CA VAL A 209 -14.90 -5.02 21.28
C VAL A 209 -15.11 -5.10 22.81
N ALA A 210 -16.17 -4.46 23.32
CA ALA A 210 -16.57 -4.58 24.72
C ALA A 210 -17.00 -6.01 25.10
N LEU A 211 -17.70 -6.72 24.19
CA LEU A 211 -18.03 -8.12 24.40
C LEU A 211 -16.77 -9.00 24.52
N LEU A 212 -15.75 -8.77 23.69
CA LEU A 212 -14.47 -9.47 23.79
C LEU A 212 -13.77 -9.18 25.11
N ALA A 213 -13.59 -7.89 25.45
CA ALA A 213 -12.93 -7.47 26.67
C ALA A 213 -13.61 -8.05 27.92
N GLY A 214 -14.95 -8.07 27.95
CA GLY A 214 -15.73 -8.70 29.03
C GLY A 214 -15.78 -10.23 29.00
N SER A 215 -15.27 -10.89 27.95
CA SER A 215 -15.28 -12.36 27.81
C SER A 215 -13.95 -13.03 28.13
N VAL A 216 -12.82 -12.32 28.15
CA VAL A 216 -11.49 -12.89 28.37
C VAL A 216 -11.11 -12.98 29.85
N HIS A 217 -11.03 -14.20 30.39
CA HIS A 217 -10.71 -14.44 31.80
C HIS A 217 -9.75 -15.61 32.00
N ARG A 218 -8.86 -15.49 32.98
CA ARG A 218 -8.04 -16.62 33.47
C ARG A 218 -8.91 -17.68 34.13
N GLU A 219 -8.36 -18.88 34.36
CA GLU A 219 -9.06 -19.99 35.05
C GLU A 219 -9.62 -19.64 36.44
N ASP A 220 -9.06 -18.63 37.12
CA ASP A 220 -9.51 -18.13 38.42
C ASP A 220 -10.59 -17.02 38.33
N GLY A 221 -10.91 -16.56 37.11
CA GLY A 221 -11.86 -15.48 36.83
C GLY A 221 -11.25 -14.08 36.85
N ALA A 222 -9.92 -13.93 36.90
CA ALA A 222 -9.28 -12.63 36.71
C ALA A 222 -9.35 -12.20 35.22
N PRO A 223 -9.79 -10.97 34.90
CA PRO A 223 -9.82 -10.48 33.53
C PRO A 223 -8.42 -10.41 32.91
N VAL A 224 -8.29 -10.78 31.64
CA VAL A 224 -7.03 -10.68 30.90
C VAL A 224 -6.83 -9.25 30.39
N PRO A 225 -5.71 -8.57 30.67
CA PRO A 225 -5.41 -7.25 30.11
C PRO A 225 -5.10 -7.30 28.61
N ILE A 226 -5.59 -6.31 27.86
CA ILE A 226 -5.31 -6.14 26.43
C ILE A 226 -4.82 -4.69 26.17
N VAL A 227 -3.74 -4.54 25.41
CA VAL A 227 -3.38 -3.24 24.82
C VAL A 227 -4.21 -3.02 23.57
N PHE A 228 -5.20 -2.14 23.60
CA PHE A 228 -6.08 -1.85 22.46
C PHE A 228 -5.55 -0.64 21.66
N ARG A 229 -5.36 -0.83 20.35
CA ARG A 229 -4.74 0.14 19.44
C ARG A 229 -5.67 0.46 18.26
N PRO A 230 -6.73 1.26 18.49
CA PRO A 230 -7.65 1.67 17.44
C PRO A 230 -7.04 2.81 16.59
N TRP A 231 -7.53 2.96 15.35
CA TRP A 231 -7.27 4.15 14.51
C TRP A 231 -5.78 4.46 14.24
N HIS A 232 -4.94 3.43 14.13
CA HIS A 232 -3.49 3.51 13.89
C HIS A 232 -3.12 4.08 12.50
N GLU A 233 -1.86 4.48 12.32
CA GLU A 233 -1.28 5.05 11.09
C GLU A 233 -2.02 6.26 10.51
N ASN A 234 -2.73 7.02 11.36
CA ASN A 234 -3.62 8.09 10.92
C ASN A 234 -2.92 9.34 10.36
N ALA A 235 -1.59 9.51 10.53
CA ALA A 235 -0.85 10.53 9.78
C ALA A 235 -0.72 10.18 8.29
N GLY A 236 -0.86 8.90 7.95
CA GLY A 236 -1.03 8.40 6.59
C GLY A 236 -2.40 8.70 6.00
N SER A 237 -2.71 8.11 4.84
CA SER A 237 -4.01 8.27 4.16
C SER A 237 -4.42 7.04 3.33
N TRP A 238 -3.90 5.86 3.69
CA TRP A 238 -4.29 4.57 3.13
C TRP A 238 -5.50 3.96 3.85
N PHE A 239 -5.78 4.36 5.09
CA PHE A 239 -7.00 4.01 5.82
C PHE A 239 -8.02 5.15 5.83
N TRP A 240 -9.31 4.84 5.87
CA TRP A 240 -10.40 5.84 5.79
C TRP A 240 -10.47 6.81 6.99
N TRP A 241 -9.75 6.53 8.08
CA TRP A 241 -9.59 7.43 9.23
C TRP A 241 -8.30 8.29 9.18
N GLY A 242 -7.49 8.17 8.12
CA GLY A 242 -6.25 8.92 7.94
C GLY A 242 -6.44 10.42 7.67
N ALA A 243 -5.32 11.15 7.66
CA ALA A 243 -5.24 12.61 7.62
C ALA A 243 -5.91 13.28 6.40
N ALA A 244 -6.21 12.52 5.33
CA ALA A 244 -6.96 13.02 4.18
C ALA A 244 -8.48 13.12 4.40
N PHE A 245 -9.01 12.48 5.45
CA PHE A 245 -10.45 12.22 5.60
C PHE A 245 -11.05 12.95 6.79
N GLY A 246 -10.25 13.40 7.76
CA GLY A 246 -10.67 14.21 8.91
C GLY A 246 -9.69 15.35 9.24
N SER A 247 -10.18 16.41 9.90
CA SER A 247 -9.30 17.32 10.63
C SER A 247 -8.62 16.58 11.80
N PRO A 248 -7.53 17.13 12.38
CA PRO A 248 -6.95 16.54 13.58
C PRO A 248 -7.94 16.47 14.74
N GLY A 249 -8.80 17.48 14.93
CA GLY A 249 -9.88 17.46 15.92
C GLY A 249 -10.94 16.41 15.64
N GLU A 250 -11.32 16.18 14.38
CA GLU A 250 -12.26 15.11 14.00
C GLU A 250 -11.66 13.71 14.30
N TYR A 251 -10.34 13.51 14.15
CA TYR A 251 -9.67 12.27 14.60
C TYR A 251 -9.60 12.17 16.14
N GLN A 252 -9.23 13.26 16.81
CA GLN A 252 -9.15 13.30 18.28
C GLN A 252 -10.51 12.92 18.89
N GLU A 253 -11.61 13.48 18.40
CA GLU A 253 -12.96 13.12 18.86
C GLU A 253 -13.37 11.69 18.50
N LEU A 254 -12.89 11.12 17.39
CA LEU A 254 -13.12 9.70 17.07
C LEU A 254 -12.43 8.78 18.10
N PHE A 255 -11.19 9.09 18.48
CA PHE A 255 -10.45 8.34 19.48
C PHE A 255 -11.05 8.54 20.89
N ARG A 256 -11.30 9.79 21.30
CA ARG A 256 -11.93 10.13 22.59
C ARG A 256 -13.27 9.43 22.75
N TYR A 257 -14.12 9.50 21.72
CA TYR A 257 -15.40 8.79 21.72
C TYR A 257 -15.25 7.27 21.85
N THR A 258 -14.23 6.68 21.23
CA THR A 258 -13.94 5.24 21.34
C THR A 258 -13.61 4.85 22.78
N VAL A 259 -12.75 5.63 23.45
CA VAL A 259 -12.40 5.44 24.87
C VAL A 259 -13.62 5.62 25.76
N GLU A 260 -14.35 6.74 25.64
CA GLU A 260 -15.52 7.03 26.48
C GLU A 260 -16.65 6.02 26.27
N TYR A 261 -16.85 5.54 25.05
CA TYR A 261 -17.84 4.49 24.78
C TYR A 261 -17.45 3.20 25.50
N LEU A 262 -16.23 2.70 25.32
CA LEU A 262 -15.78 1.45 25.94
C LEU A 262 -15.70 1.54 27.47
N ARG A 263 -15.05 2.58 28.00
CA ARG A 263 -14.86 2.79 29.45
C ARG A 263 -16.17 3.19 30.15
N ASP A 264 -16.84 4.25 29.68
CA ASP A 264 -17.91 4.91 30.44
C ASP A 264 -19.34 4.45 30.06
N VAL A 265 -19.54 3.90 28.86
CA VAL A 265 -20.85 3.36 28.41
C VAL A 265 -20.89 1.84 28.49
N LYS A 266 -19.77 1.15 28.23
CA LYS A 266 -19.67 -0.31 28.21
C LYS A 266 -19.03 -0.93 29.46
N ASP A 267 -18.55 -0.12 30.41
CA ASP A 267 -18.02 -0.57 31.72
C ASP A 267 -16.79 -1.51 31.55
N VAL A 268 -15.93 -1.21 30.56
CA VAL A 268 -14.75 -2.02 30.22
C VAL A 268 -13.53 -1.53 30.99
N HIS A 269 -12.91 -2.43 31.76
CA HIS A 269 -11.83 -2.11 32.71
C HIS A 269 -10.51 -2.89 32.54
N ASN A 270 -10.38 -3.66 31.45
CA ASN A 270 -9.19 -4.47 31.16
C ASN A 270 -8.40 -4.02 29.93
N LEU A 271 -8.60 -2.78 29.45
CA LEU A 271 -7.87 -2.21 28.31
C LEU A 271 -6.81 -1.20 28.75
N LEU A 272 -5.68 -1.18 28.04
CA LEU A 272 -4.76 -0.03 27.93
C LEU A 272 -4.88 0.55 26.52
N TYR A 273 -4.92 1.86 26.36
CA TYR A 273 -5.14 2.50 25.07
C TYR A 273 -3.83 2.96 24.42
N ALA A 274 -3.57 2.49 23.20
CA ALA A 274 -2.38 2.79 22.43
C ALA A 274 -2.67 3.70 21.23
N PHE A 275 -1.81 4.70 21.01
CA PHE A 275 -1.86 5.64 19.88
C PHE A 275 -0.57 5.57 19.07
N SER A 276 -0.68 5.12 17.83
CA SER A 276 0.45 5.02 16.90
C SER A 276 0.11 5.71 15.58
N PRO A 277 0.55 6.96 15.35
CA PRO A 277 0.13 7.73 14.18
C PRO A 277 0.84 7.35 12.87
N GLY A 278 1.80 6.42 12.89
CA GLY A 278 2.69 6.08 11.78
C GLY A 278 4.16 6.28 12.16
N SER A 279 4.98 6.72 11.20
CA SER A 279 6.41 7.05 11.40
C SER A 279 6.92 8.09 10.39
N GLY A 280 8.20 8.45 10.47
CA GLY A 280 8.85 9.40 9.55
C GLY A 280 8.77 10.84 10.03
N PHE A 281 8.67 11.05 11.34
CA PHE A 281 8.56 12.38 11.95
C PHE A 281 9.92 13.08 12.07
N GLY A 282 11.03 12.34 12.00
CA GLY A 282 12.39 12.86 12.14
C GLY A 282 12.66 13.43 13.53
N GLY A 283 12.02 12.88 14.57
CA GLY A 283 12.02 13.39 15.94
C GLY A 283 11.15 14.64 16.16
N ASN A 284 10.26 14.99 15.21
CA ASN A 284 9.38 16.15 15.34
C ASN A 284 8.10 15.83 16.16
N ALA A 285 8.18 16.12 17.46
CA ALA A 285 7.07 15.91 18.40
C ALA A 285 5.79 16.69 18.04
N GLU A 286 5.87 17.85 17.38
CA GLU A 286 4.68 18.62 16.98
C GLU A 286 3.90 17.90 15.87
N GLN A 287 4.59 17.25 14.92
CA GLN A 287 3.94 16.45 13.88
C GLN A 287 3.37 15.14 14.45
N TYR A 288 4.11 14.46 15.34
CA TYR A 288 3.63 13.26 16.03
C TYR A 288 2.37 13.54 16.87
N LEU A 289 2.38 14.64 17.65
CA LEU A 289 1.28 15.01 18.53
C LEU A 289 0.12 15.72 17.82
N LYS A 290 0.21 15.98 16.51
CA LYS A 290 -0.79 16.73 15.74
C LYS A 290 -2.21 16.17 15.90
N THR A 291 -2.33 14.84 15.97
CA THR A 291 -3.59 14.11 16.12
C THR A 291 -3.75 13.45 17.49
N TYR A 292 -2.89 13.80 18.46
CA TYR A 292 -2.86 13.19 19.79
C TYR A 292 -4.17 13.46 20.56
N PRO A 293 -4.90 12.42 21.02
CA PRO A 293 -6.17 12.58 21.73
C PRO A 293 -6.07 13.32 23.07
N GLY A 294 -4.92 13.28 23.74
CA GLY A 294 -4.68 13.89 25.06
C GLY A 294 -4.23 12.87 26.10
N ASP A 295 -3.62 13.37 27.19
CA ASP A 295 -3.02 12.52 28.23
C ASP A 295 -4.07 11.66 28.97
N ASP A 296 -5.31 12.12 29.07
CA ASP A 296 -6.47 11.41 29.66
C ASP A 296 -7.03 10.27 28.79
N PHE A 297 -6.47 10.05 27.60
CA PHE A 297 -6.98 9.11 26.58
C PHE A 297 -5.95 8.10 26.09
N ILE A 298 -4.65 8.29 26.37
CA ILE A 298 -3.57 7.41 25.89
C ILE A 298 -2.72 6.88 27.04
N ASP A 299 -2.58 5.56 27.13
CA ASP A 299 -1.65 4.86 28.04
C ASP A 299 -0.29 4.59 27.36
N VAL A 300 -0.30 4.29 26.05
CA VAL A 300 0.88 3.87 25.27
C VAL A 300 1.08 4.75 24.02
N LEU A 301 2.24 5.41 23.93
CA LEU A 301 2.71 6.11 22.73
C LEU A 301 3.42 5.12 21.80
N GLY A 302 2.86 4.90 20.61
CA GLY A 302 3.35 3.97 19.60
C GLY A 302 4.03 4.65 18.41
N LEU A 303 4.68 3.84 17.57
CA LEU A 303 5.31 4.19 16.29
C LEU A 303 5.18 2.97 15.37
N ASP A 304 4.81 3.19 14.11
CA ASP A 304 4.62 2.11 13.12
C ASP A 304 5.55 2.37 11.92
N ALA A 305 6.60 1.55 11.72
CA ALA A 305 7.66 1.83 10.74
C ALA A 305 8.20 0.59 10.02
N TYR A 306 8.13 0.61 8.68
CA TYR A 306 8.61 -0.44 7.78
C TYR A 306 9.71 0.08 6.83
N ASP A 307 10.69 -0.77 6.51
CA ASP A 307 11.81 -0.45 5.60
C ASP A 307 12.31 -1.68 4.83
N ASP A 308 12.69 -1.51 3.56
CA ASP A 308 13.31 -2.56 2.73
C ASP A 308 14.83 -2.33 2.49
N THR A 309 15.40 -1.23 2.99
CA THR A 309 16.76 -0.79 2.63
C THR A 309 17.85 -1.24 3.61
N GLY A 310 17.53 -1.35 4.90
CA GLY A 310 18.51 -1.48 5.99
C GLY A 310 19.54 -0.34 6.00
N SER A 311 19.18 0.84 5.49
CA SER A 311 20.09 1.96 5.27
C SER A 311 20.35 2.78 6.53
N GLN A 312 21.53 3.41 6.61
CA GLN A 312 21.84 4.29 7.76
C GLN A 312 20.85 5.45 7.89
N THR A 313 20.34 5.98 6.78
CA THR A 313 19.33 7.06 6.78
C THR A 313 18.01 6.62 7.41
N PHE A 314 17.55 5.39 7.12
CA PHE A 314 16.40 4.83 7.81
C PHE A 314 16.68 4.64 9.31
N LEU A 315 17.82 4.02 9.66
CA LEU A 315 18.18 3.74 11.05
C LEU A 315 18.33 5.02 11.90
N ASP A 316 18.93 6.08 11.35
CA ASP A 316 19.07 7.38 12.01
C ASP A 316 17.69 8.04 12.25
N GLY A 317 16.78 7.94 11.28
CA GLY A 317 15.40 8.44 11.41
C GLY A 317 14.56 7.65 12.41
N LEU A 318 14.66 6.33 12.38
CA LEU A 318 14.01 5.43 13.33
C LEU A 318 14.46 5.70 14.77
N VAL A 319 15.76 5.87 15.00
CA VAL A 319 16.31 6.21 16.33
C VAL A 319 15.81 7.58 16.80
N ALA A 320 15.68 8.56 15.90
CA ALA A 320 15.14 9.88 16.25
C ALA A 320 13.66 9.80 16.67
N ASP A 321 12.83 9.05 15.94
CA ASP A 321 11.40 8.88 16.25
C ASP A 321 11.18 8.04 17.53
N LEU A 322 11.90 6.92 17.69
CA LEU A 322 11.85 6.09 18.90
C LEU A 322 12.35 6.83 20.15
N GLY A 323 13.38 7.67 20.00
CA GLY A 323 13.87 8.52 21.09
C GLY A 323 12.92 9.66 21.45
N MET A 324 12.19 10.20 20.46
CA MET A 324 11.15 11.21 20.65
C MET A 324 9.97 10.65 21.45
N ILE A 325 9.38 9.51 21.04
CA ILE A 325 8.23 8.94 21.76
C ILE A 325 8.60 8.51 23.20
N ALA A 326 9.84 8.07 23.42
CA ALA A 326 10.34 7.72 24.75
C ALA A 326 10.54 8.94 25.66
N ASP A 327 10.96 10.09 25.12
CA ASP A 327 10.98 11.35 25.89
C ASP A 327 9.55 11.83 26.20
N LEU A 328 8.65 11.79 25.20
CA LEU A 328 7.24 12.19 25.39
C LEU A 328 6.53 11.35 26.44
N ALA A 329 6.78 10.04 26.47
CA ALA A 329 6.22 9.11 27.46
C ALA A 329 6.75 9.40 28.87
N ASP A 330 8.06 9.62 29.03
CA ASP A 330 8.66 9.96 30.33
C ASP A 330 8.13 11.29 30.88
N GLU A 331 7.93 12.29 30.01
CA GLU A 331 7.33 13.59 30.38
C GLU A 331 5.88 13.47 30.91
N ARG A 332 5.12 12.46 30.44
CA ARG A 332 3.69 12.25 30.72
C ARG A 332 3.39 11.11 31.70
N GLY A 333 4.44 10.41 32.16
CA GLY A 333 4.31 9.21 32.98
C GLY A 333 3.67 8.02 32.26
N LYS A 334 3.74 7.99 30.93
CA LYS A 334 3.12 6.99 30.04
C LYS A 334 4.12 5.93 29.57
N VAL A 335 3.66 4.95 28.81
CA VAL A 335 4.50 3.95 28.14
C VAL A 335 4.84 4.40 26.72
N SER A 336 6.00 4.01 26.20
CA SER A 336 6.39 4.14 24.80
C SER A 336 6.73 2.77 24.20
N ALA A 337 6.36 2.51 22.95
CA ALA A 337 6.58 1.24 22.26
C ALA A 337 6.77 1.41 20.75
N PHE A 338 7.46 0.44 20.12
CA PHE A 338 7.55 0.32 18.67
C PHE A 338 6.39 -0.58 18.20
N THR A 339 5.20 0.00 18.10
CA THR A 339 3.93 -0.73 17.95
C THR A 339 3.86 -1.60 16.69
N GLU A 340 4.50 -1.20 15.60
CA GLU A 340 4.74 -2.04 14.43
C GLU A 340 6.13 -1.81 13.84
N PHE A 341 6.86 -2.90 13.55
CA PHE A 341 8.11 -2.87 12.80
C PHE A 341 8.21 -4.03 11.82
N GLY A 342 8.89 -3.83 10.69
CA GLY A 342 9.23 -4.95 9.81
C GLY A 342 9.89 -4.56 8.50
N VAL A 343 10.25 -5.58 7.72
CA VAL A 343 10.68 -5.37 6.34
C VAL A 343 9.47 -5.01 5.48
N SER A 344 9.56 -3.96 4.66
CA SER A 344 8.45 -3.56 3.78
C SER A 344 8.06 -4.68 2.81
N GLY A 345 6.79 -5.08 2.83
CA GLY A 345 6.28 -6.22 2.06
C GLY A 345 6.60 -7.60 2.66
N GLY A 346 7.27 -7.66 3.81
CA GLY A 346 7.72 -8.88 4.47
C GLY A 346 9.09 -9.38 4.00
N VAL A 347 9.46 -10.56 4.48
CA VAL A 347 10.70 -11.29 4.13
C VAL A 347 10.45 -12.43 3.12
N GLY A 348 9.19 -12.72 2.82
CA GLY A 348 8.78 -13.73 1.84
C GLY A 348 8.94 -13.32 0.39
N SER A 349 8.37 -14.11 -0.54
CA SER A 349 8.58 -13.93 -1.98
C SER A 349 7.99 -12.64 -2.56
N SER A 350 7.08 -11.98 -1.85
CA SER A 350 6.49 -10.68 -2.24
C SER A 350 7.27 -9.48 -1.68
N GLY A 351 8.16 -9.71 -0.71
CA GLY A 351 8.90 -8.69 0.00
C GLY A 351 10.39 -8.66 -0.37
N THR A 352 11.25 -8.38 0.62
CA THR A 352 12.70 -8.27 0.41
C THR A 352 13.52 -8.94 1.51
N ASN A 353 14.79 -9.23 1.24
CA ASN A 353 15.71 -9.81 2.22
C ASN A 353 16.96 -8.92 2.40
N PRO A 354 16.83 -7.73 3.04
CA PRO A 354 17.95 -6.85 3.33
C PRO A 354 18.98 -7.51 4.27
N GLU A 355 20.27 -7.39 3.93
CA GLU A 355 21.38 -8.02 4.65
C GLU A 355 21.42 -7.58 6.12
N SER A 356 21.33 -8.53 7.05
CA SER A 356 21.39 -8.34 8.51
C SER A 356 20.43 -7.27 9.06
N TRP A 357 19.18 -7.23 8.57
CA TRP A 357 18.23 -6.17 8.90
C TRP A 357 17.80 -6.15 10.36
N PHE A 358 17.41 -7.29 10.94
CA PHE A 358 16.93 -7.36 12.34
C PHE A 358 18.03 -6.96 13.32
N THR A 359 19.25 -7.47 13.13
CA THR A 359 20.38 -7.12 14.02
C THR A 359 20.87 -5.69 13.81
N LYS A 360 20.72 -5.09 12.63
CA LYS A 360 20.97 -3.65 12.39
C LYS A 360 19.95 -2.77 13.10
N VAL A 361 18.66 -3.07 12.99
CA VAL A 361 17.58 -2.32 13.67
C VAL A 361 17.79 -2.37 15.19
N LEU A 362 17.95 -3.58 15.75
CA LEU A 362 18.24 -3.77 17.18
C LEU A 362 19.53 -3.05 17.61
N GLY A 363 20.59 -3.15 16.81
CA GLY A 363 21.86 -2.49 17.06
C GLY A 363 21.77 -0.96 17.07
N ALA A 364 20.93 -0.37 16.23
CA ALA A 364 20.65 1.07 16.21
C ALA A 364 19.85 1.49 17.46
N ILE A 365 18.78 0.76 17.80
CA ILE A 365 17.95 0.99 19.00
C ILE A 365 18.81 0.95 20.27
N LYS A 366 19.61 -0.12 20.45
CA LYS A 366 20.53 -0.28 21.59
C LYS A 366 21.68 0.73 21.60
N GLY A 367 21.98 1.32 20.44
CA GLY A 367 23.02 2.33 20.28
C GLY A 367 22.66 3.68 20.89
N ASP A 368 21.37 3.97 21.08
CA ASP A 368 20.87 5.23 21.63
C ASP A 368 20.06 5.01 22.94
N PRO A 369 20.41 5.68 24.05
CA PRO A 369 19.77 5.48 25.35
C PRO A 369 18.35 6.05 25.45
N LYS A 370 17.86 6.78 24.44
CA LYS A 370 16.45 7.17 24.34
C LYS A 370 15.66 6.16 23.52
N ALA A 371 16.14 5.79 22.33
CA ALA A 371 15.46 4.79 21.50
C ALA A 371 15.33 3.43 22.20
N ALA A 372 16.31 3.05 23.04
CA ALA A 372 16.24 1.86 23.87
C ALA A 372 15.10 1.86 24.93
N ARG A 373 14.53 3.02 25.29
CA ARG A 373 13.42 3.13 26.25
C ARG A 373 12.05 2.92 25.58
N ASN A 374 11.89 1.81 24.87
CA ASN A 374 10.62 1.38 24.29
C ASN A 374 10.30 -0.04 24.76
N ALA A 375 9.05 -0.27 25.19
CA ALA A 375 8.69 -1.44 26.00
C ALA A 375 8.65 -2.72 25.18
N TYR A 376 8.10 -2.64 23.97
CA TYR A 376 7.99 -3.74 23.02
C TYR A 376 8.26 -3.27 21.59
N MET A 377 8.59 -4.23 20.73
CA MET A 377 8.60 -4.08 19.27
C MET A 377 7.88 -5.26 18.63
N LEU A 378 6.78 -5.00 17.90
CA LEU A 378 5.95 -6.06 17.31
C LEU A 378 6.07 -6.09 15.78
N THR A 379 6.28 -7.27 15.20
CA THR A 379 6.27 -7.46 13.75
C THR A 379 4.99 -8.11 13.25
N TRP A 380 4.72 -7.95 11.95
CA TRP A 380 3.44 -8.31 11.34
C TRP A 380 3.31 -9.81 11.05
N ALA A 381 2.14 -10.23 10.57
CA ALA A 381 1.73 -11.64 10.55
C ALA A 381 2.37 -12.47 9.42
N ASN A 382 2.59 -13.76 9.70
CA ASN A 382 3.04 -14.76 8.74
C ASN A 382 1.87 -15.38 7.95
N PHE A 383 1.22 -14.61 7.07
CA PHE A 383 0.03 -15.05 6.33
C PHE A 383 0.30 -16.20 5.36
N ASP A 384 1.30 -16.04 4.48
CA ASP A 384 1.68 -17.04 3.46
C ASP A 384 3.15 -16.91 3.03
N VAL A 385 3.60 -17.77 2.09
CA VAL A 385 4.99 -17.80 1.58
C VAL A 385 5.42 -16.52 0.85
N GLY A 386 4.46 -15.71 0.40
CA GLY A 386 4.69 -14.39 -0.19
C GLY A 386 4.77 -13.30 0.87
N GLN A 387 3.78 -13.24 1.76
CA GLN A 387 3.63 -12.20 2.79
C GLN A 387 3.76 -12.78 4.20
N HIS A 388 4.98 -12.73 4.73
CA HIS A 388 5.31 -13.06 6.12
C HIS A 388 6.50 -12.21 6.59
N PHE A 389 6.66 -12.03 7.91
CA PHE A 389 7.61 -11.06 8.49
C PHE A 389 8.58 -11.70 9.50
N VAL A 390 8.16 -12.75 10.21
CA VAL A 390 9.09 -13.63 10.94
C VAL A 390 9.66 -14.63 9.93
N PRO A 391 10.98 -14.64 9.68
CA PRO A 391 11.55 -15.54 8.68
C PRO A 391 11.45 -17.02 9.10
N VAL A 392 11.30 -17.90 8.12
CA VAL A 392 11.24 -19.36 8.28
C VAL A 392 12.42 -20.06 7.58
N PRO A 393 12.67 -21.36 7.81
CA PRO A 393 13.82 -22.06 7.22
C PRO A 393 13.82 -22.06 5.69
N GLY A 394 14.64 -21.18 5.10
CA GLY A 394 14.74 -20.97 3.66
C GLY A 394 14.99 -19.50 3.30
N ASP A 395 14.51 -18.59 4.14
CA ASP A 395 14.61 -17.15 3.91
C ASP A 395 16.02 -16.60 4.14
N GLY A 396 16.38 -15.56 3.39
CA GLY A 396 17.71 -14.94 3.44
C GLY A 396 18.01 -14.24 4.77
N THR A 397 16.99 -13.94 5.57
CA THR A 397 17.08 -13.27 6.87
C THR A 397 16.95 -14.22 8.08
N TYR A 398 16.76 -15.53 7.86
CA TYR A 398 16.51 -16.50 8.94
C TYR A 398 17.62 -16.55 10.01
N GLU A 399 18.89 -16.69 9.60
CA GLU A 399 20.02 -16.69 10.54
C GLU A 399 20.20 -15.35 11.27
N ASP A 400 19.79 -14.24 10.65
CA ASP A 400 19.84 -12.91 11.26
C ASP A 400 18.73 -12.71 12.29
N PHE A 401 17.52 -13.20 12.03
CA PHE A 401 16.44 -13.20 13.02
C PHE A 401 16.76 -14.09 14.22
N GLN A 402 17.40 -15.25 14.01
CA GLN A 402 17.92 -16.07 15.10
C GLN A 402 19.00 -15.35 15.92
N ALA A 403 19.87 -14.56 15.27
CA ALA A 403 20.88 -13.75 15.96
C ALA A 403 20.28 -12.54 16.69
N TYR A 404 19.21 -11.94 16.16
CA TYR A 404 18.40 -10.92 16.82
C TYR A 404 17.75 -11.50 18.09
N ALA A 405 17.05 -12.62 17.99
CA ALA A 405 16.34 -13.25 19.10
C ALA A 405 17.27 -13.77 20.22
N ALA A 406 18.52 -14.11 19.88
CA ALA A 406 19.53 -14.54 20.85
C ALA A 406 20.25 -13.37 21.57
N ASP A 407 19.91 -12.12 21.25
CA ASP A 407 20.45 -10.95 21.94
C ASP A 407 19.72 -10.74 23.28
N PRO A 408 20.43 -10.60 24.42
CA PRO A 408 19.80 -10.48 25.74
C PRO A 408 18.99 -9.20 25.97
N PHE A 409 18.92 -8.30 24.99
CA PHE A 409 18.02 -7.14 25.02
C PHE A 409 16.64 -7.45 24.43
N THR A 410 16.50 -8.47 23.58
CA THR A 410 15.18 -8.90 23.08
C THR A 410 14.59 -9.94 24.02
N LEU A 411 13.39 -9.67 24.54
CA LEU A 411 12.72 -10.52 25.53
C LEU A 411 11.57 -11.30 24.87
N PHE A 412 11.48 -12.59 25.16
CA PHE A 412 10.44 -13.50 24.67
C PHE A 412 9.51 -13.89 25.84
N ALA A 413 8.51 -14.76 25.60
CA ALA A 413 7.53 -15.14 26.62
C ALA A 413 8.15 -15.65 27.95
N PRO A 414 9.24 -16.45 27.96
CA PRO A 414 9.85 -16.90 29.21
C PRO A 414 10.44 -15.79 30.07
N GLU A 415 10.81 -14.64 29.50
CA GLU A 415 11.33 -13.48 30.23
C GLU A 415 10.25 -12.53 30.77
N VAL A 416 8.96 -12.79 30.52
CA VAL A 416 7.84 -12.00 31.03
C VAL A 416 7.52 -12.38 32.49
N GLU A 417 8.41 -12.00 33.41
CA GLU A 417 8.21 -12.20 34.86
C GLU A 417 7.55 -10.99 35.53
N GLY A 418 6.47 -11.21 36.30
CA GLY A 418 5.86 -10.18 37.14
C GLY A 418 5.14 -9.07 36.38
N ALA A 419 4.52 -9.40 35.24
CA ALA A 419 3.74 -8.46 34.44
C ALA A 419 2.33 -8.20 35.01
N PHE A 420 1.71 -9.17 35.69
CA PHE A 420 0.27 -9.14 36.01
C PHE A 420 -0.07 -9.18 37.51
N ASP A 421 0.91 -9.27 38.41
CA ASP A 421 0.73 -9.44 39.86
C ASP A 421 1.34 -8.30 40.73
N ARG A 422 1.71 -7.17 40.13
CA ARG A 422 2.30 -6.02 40.82
C ARG A 422 1.28 -5.28 41.68
N ALA A 423 1.69 -4.95 42.92
CA ALA A 423 0.91 -4.12 43.82
C ALA A 423 0.86 -2.66 43.34
N THR A 424 -0.27 -2.28 42.73
CA THR A 424 -0.46 -0.98 42.07
C THR A 424 -1.78 -0.30 42.46
N THR A 425 -1.75 1.03 42.51
CA THR A 425 -2.93 1.90 42.71
C THR A 425 -3.07 2.88 41.55
N ALA A 426 -4.27 3.08 41.02
CA ALA A 426 -4.53 4.13 40.02
C ALA A 426 -4.62 5.51 40.68
N THR A 427 -4.14 6.54 39.97
CA THR A 427 -4.50 7.94 40.21
C THR A 427 -6.01 8.12 39.94
N PRO A 428 -6.76 8.90 40.76
CA PRO A 428 -8.13 9.28 40.41
C PRO A 428 -8.16 10.13 39.15
N ALA A 429 -9.12 9.90 38.25
CA ALA A 429 -9.28 10.76 37.07
C ALA A 429 -9.55 12.21 37.46
N GLU A 430 -8.84 13.12 36.80
CA GLU A 430 -9.04 14.56 36.95
C GLU A 430 -10.32 15.02 36.21
N PRO A 431 -10.92 16.16 36.59
CA PRO A 431 -12.07 16.71 35.89
C PRO A 431 -11.77 17.11 34.43
N LEU A 432 -12.55 16.58 33.51
CA LEU A 432 -12.35 16.72 32.06
C LEU A 432 -13.55 17.40 31.39
N VAL A 433 -13.26 18.18 30.35
CA VAL A 433 -14.25 18.72 29.40
C VAL A 433 -13.67 18.72 28.00
N HIS A 434 -14.49 18.41 26.98
CA HIS A 434 -14.16 18.65 25.58
C HIS A 434 -15.42 18.79 24.70
N LEU A 435 -15.27 19.47 23.57
CA LEU A 435 -16.33 19.73 22.59
C LEU A 435 -16.35 18.67 21.48
N VAL A 436 -17.26 17.71 21.64
CA VAL A 436 -17.41 16.51 20.79
C VAL A 436 -17.97 16.80 19.41
N SER A 437 -18.95 17.70 19.29
CA SER A 437 -19.48 18.11 18.00
C SER A 437 -19.96 19.56 18.03
N PRO A 438 -19.63 20.41 17.04
CA PRO A 438 -18.68 20.16 15.93
C PRO A 438 -17.23 20.13 16.42
N ALA A 439 -16.51 19.04 16.18
CA ALA A 439 -15.11 18.84 16.58
C ALA A 439 -14.18 19.94 16.00
N ASP A 440 -12.98 20.12 16.59
CA ASP A 440 -12.08 21.19 16.13
C ASP A 440 -11.64 21.05 14.66
N GLY A 441 -11.68 22.16 13.92
CA GLY A 441 -11.43 22.23 12.49
C GLY A 441 -12.53 21.60 11.61
N SER A 442 -13.57 21.00 12.20
CA SER A 442 -14.64 20.36 11.43
C SER A 442 -15.50 21.37 10.65
N ARG A 443 -16.19 20.88 9.62
CA ARG A 443 -17.03 21.72 8.74
C ARG A 443 -18.52 21.54 9.04
N VAL A 444 -19.18 22.63 9.43
CA VAL A 444 -20.64 22.69 9.56
C VAL A 444 -21.23 23.30 8.28
N ALA A 445 -21.58 22.43 7.32
CA ALA A 445 -22.04 22.86 6.01
C ALA A 445 -23.40 23.60 6.01
N THR A 446 -24.30 23.25 6.93
CA THR A 446 -25.63 23.86 7.09
C THR A 446 -26.02 23.92 8.57
N GLY A 447 -26.95 24.82 8.91
CA GLY A 447 -27.54 24.92 10.26
C GLY A 447 -29.05 24.71 10.26
N PRO A 448 -29.67 24.39 11.41
CA PRO A 448 -29.05 24.24 12.73
C PRO A 448 -28.21 22.96 12.86
N THR A 449 -27.30 22.95 13.83
CA THR A 449 -26.54 21.74 14.23
C THR A 449 -26.66 21.49 15.74
N THR A 450 -26.32 20.29 16.19
CA THR A 450 -26.31 19.95 17.63
C THR A 450 -24.90 20.11 18.19
N ILE A 451 -24.75 20.94 19.22
CA ILE A 451 -23.54 20.97 20.04
C ILE A 451 -23.58 19.79 21.02
N ARG A 452 -22.46 19.08 21.15
CA ARG A 452 -22.21 18.03 22.16
C ARG A 452 -20.93 18.36 22.91
N VAL A 453 -20.97 18.21 24.23
CA VAL A 453 -19.83 18.43 25.13
C VAL A 453 -19.80 17.29 26.16
N THR A 454 -18.66 16.63 26.31
CA THR A 454 -18.42 15.73 27.45
C THR A 454 -18.00 16.58 28.65
N VAL A 455 -18.53 16.25 29.84
CA VAL A 455 -18.10 16.84 31.12
C VAL A 455 -18.03 15.73 32.17
N GLN A 456 -16.82 15.47 32.69
CA GLN A 456 -16.53 14.41 33.67
C GLN A 456 -15.89 14.99 34.94
N GLY A 457 -15.89 14.23 36.03
CA GLY A 457 -15.32 14.63 37.33
C GLY A 457 -16.06 15.73 38.11
N VAL A 458 -16.98 16.48 37.50
CA VAL A 458 -17.76 17.57 38.13
C VAL A 458 -19.27 17.43 37.94
N SER A 459 -20.05 18.07 38.82
CA SER A 459 -21.51 18.15 38.77
C SER A 459 -21.97 19.61 38.59
N PRO A 460 -21.80 20.20 37.39
CA PRO A 460 -21.99 21.63 37.17
C PRO A 460 -23.45 22.08 37.27
N GLU A 461 -23.67 23.32 37.71
CA GLU A 461 -24.99 23.94 37.72
C GLU A 461 -25.41 24.44 36.33
N ARG A 462 -24.45 24.70 35.44
CA ARG A 462 -24.70 25.20 34.08
C ARG A 462 -23.53 24.85 33.15
N VAL A 463 -23.86 24.40 31.94
CA VAL A 463 -22.90 24.23 30.83
C VAL A 463 -23.43 24.99 29.62
N TYR A 464 -22.61 25.82 28.99
CA TYR A 464 -23.00 26.57 27.79
C TYR A 464 -21.79 26.80 26.87
N VAL A 465 -22.04 27.00 25.58
CA VAL A 465 -21.01 27.35 24.59
C VAL A 465 -21.24 28.76 24.08
N THR A 466 -20.16 29.53 23.93
CA THR A 466 -20.18 30.82 23.22
C THR A 466 -19.48 30.73 21.88
N SER A 467 -19.94 31.49 20.87
CA SER A 467 -19.27 31.56 19.56
C SER A 467 -18.62 32.93 19.33
N SER A 468 -17.55 32.96 18.53
CA SER A 468 -16.83 34.21 18.22
C SER A 468 -17.68 35.26 17.49
N LYS A 469 -18.71 34.87 16.73
CA LYS A 469 -19.74 35.79 16.16
C LYS A 469 -20.94 36.02 17.09
N GLY A 470 -20.81 35.74 18.40
CA GLY A 470 -21.71 36.20 19.46
C GLY A 470 -22.92 35.31 19.77
N ALA A 471 -22.93 34.04 19.35
CA ALA A 471 -23.95 33.10 19.82
C ALA A 471 -23.69 32.67 21.27
N THR A 472 -24.74 32.24 21.97
CA THR A 472 -24.65 31.53 23.24
C THR A 472 -25.66 30.40 23.23
N VAL A 473 -25.20 29.17 23.44
CA VAL A 473 -26.00 27.95 23.39
C VAL A 473 -25.96 27.30 24.77
N GLU A 474 -27.07 27.35 25.49
CA GLU A 474 -27.22 26.60 26.75
C GLU A 474 -27.28 25.10 26.43
N LEU A 475 -26.53 24.29 27.18
CA LEU A 475 -26.56 22.84 27.05
C LEU A 475 -27.35 22.20 28.20
N SER A 476 -27.98 21.07 27.93
CA SER A 476 -28.68 20.24 28.92
C SER A 476 -28.11 18.82 28.90
N LYS A 477 -27.90 18.23 30.09
CA LYS A 477 -27.49 16.83 30.20
C LYS A 477 -28.64 15.91 29.83
N GLY A 478 -28.40 15.00 28.88
CA GLY A 478 -29.35 13.94 28.50
C GLY A 478 -29.09 12.62 29.23
N ASP A 479 -29.76 11.56 28.77
CA ASP A 479 -29.59 10.18 29.29
C ASP A 479 -28.34 9.47 28.74
N GLY A 480 -27.24 10.20 28.50
CA GLY A 480 -26.00 9.67 27.89
C GLY A 480 -24.77 10.49 28.25
N LEU A 481 -23.66 10.28 27.53
CA LEU A 481 -22.36 10.92 27.78
C LEU A 481 -22.41 12.46 27.81
N TRP A 482 -23.21 13.06 26.93
CA TRP A 482 -23.05 14.47 26.56
C TRP A 482 -24.08 15.43 27.17
N TRP A 483 -23.59 16.65 27.43
CA TRP A 483 -24.42 17.85 27.47
C TRP A 483 -24.68 18.30 26.03
N THR A 484 -25.95 18.63 25.71
CA THR A 484 -26.36 18.92 24.33
C THR A 484 -27.23 20.17 24.20
N GLY A 485 -27.16 20.83 23.04
CA GLY A 485 -27.96 22.01 22.72
C GLY A 485 -27.97 22.32 21.22
N GLU A 486 -29.03 22.96 20.71
CA GLU A 486 -29.14 23.31 19.30
C GLU A 486 -28.45 24.65 19.00
N TRP A 487 -27.49 24.65 18.07
CA TRP A 487 -26.88 25.86 17.53
C TRP A 487 -27.55 26.26 16.22
N ALA A 488 -28.49 27.21 16.34
CA ALA A 488 -29.16 27.83 15.21
C ALA A 488 -28.23 28.84 14.48
N ILE A 489 -27.35 28.33 13.61
CA ILE A 489 -26.44 29.14 12.79
C ILE A 489 -27.24 29.98 11.78
N PRO A 490 -27.16 31.32 11.79
CA PRO A 490 -27.81 32.16 10.78
C PRO A 490 -27.20 31.93 9.41
N ALA A 491 -28.02 31.89 8.35
CA ALA A 491 -27.55 31.64 6.97
C ALA A 491 -26.45 32.62 6.51
N GLY A 492 -26.45 33.87 7.01
CA GLY A 492 -25.40 34.86 6.72
C GLY A 492 -24.07 34.65 7.48
N GLN A 493 -23.96 33.62 8.32
CA GLN A 493 -22.70 33.18 8.96
C GLN A 493 -22.13 31.90 8.32
N LEU A 494 -22.83 31.29 7.36
CA LEU A 494 -22.35 30.17 6.53
C LEU A 494 -21.53 30.74 5.36
N ASP A 495 -20.44 31.44 5.69
CA ASP A 495 -19.62 32.28 4.80
C ASP A 495 -18.24 31.68 4.48
N ASN A 496 -18.04 30.39 4.79
CA ASN A 496 -16.78 29.64 4.71
C ASN A 496 -15.63 30.22 5.55
N SER A 497 -15.94 31.04 6.56
CA SER A 497 -14.99 31.39 7.62
C SER A 497 -15.17 30.52 8.87
N THR A 498 -14.13 30.50 9.67
CA THR A 498 -14.02 29.78 10.93
C THR A 498 -14.66 30.56 12.06
N GLN A 499 -15.44 29.89 12.91
CA GLN A 499 -15.85 30.40 14.21
C GLN A 499 -15.18 29.62 15.33
N GLY A 500 -14.61 30.34 16.29
CA GLY A 500 -14.23 29.78 17.58
C GLY A 500 -15.46 29.51 18.44
N LEU A 501 -15.40 28.44 19.21
CA LEU A 501 -16.40 27.93 20.13
C LEU A 501 -15.73 27.69 21.49
N THR A 502 -16.17 28.42 22.52
CA THR A 502 -15.65 28.25 23.88
C THR A 502 -16.71 27.59 24.76
N VAL A 503 -16.38 26.43 25.33
CA VAL A 503 -17.19 25.72 26.33
C VAL A 503 -16.97 26.34 27.70
N HIS A 504 -18.06 26.60 28.41
CA HIS A 504 -18.03 27.08 29.80
C HIS A 504 -18.76 26.08 30.70
N VAL A 505 -18.02 25.45 31.62
CA VAL A 505 -18.57 24.60 32.68
C VAL A 505 -18.57 25.40 33.98
N VAL A 506 -19.75 25.65 34.55
CA VAL A 506 -19.91 26.49 35.75
C VAL A 506 -20.42 25.66 36.91
N ASP A 507 -19.75 25.78 38.05
CA ASP A 507 -20.19 25.27 39.35
C ASP A 507 -19.99 26.36 40.43
N GLY A 508 -20.93 26.46 41.37
CA GLY A 508 -20.90 27.48 42.43
C GLY A 508 -20.75 28.93 41.94
N GLY A 509 -21.28 29.28 40.77
CA GLY A 509 -21.16 30.59 40.14
C GLY A 509 -19.78 30.90 39.54
N THR A 510 -18.87 29.92 39.47
CA THR A 510 -17.50 30.07 38.94
C THR A 510 -17.28 29.12 37.77
N GLN A 511 -16.57 29.55 36.72
CA GLN A 511 -16.15 28.65 35.64
C GLN A 511 -15.06 27.71 36.18
N VAL A 512 -15.36 26.41 36.23
CA VAL A 512 -14.47 25.37 36.77
C VAL A 512 -13.71 24.62 35.70
N LEU A 513 -14.30 24.46 34.51
CA LEU A 513 -13.63 23.88 33.33
C LEU A 513 -13.96 24.69 32.07
N THR A 514 -13.10 24.57 31.06
CA THR A 514 -13.20 25.24 29.77
C THR A 514 -12.61 24.35 28.69
N ASP A 515 -13.14 24.46 27.48
CA ASP A 515 -12.53 23.92 26.26
C ASP A 515 -12.73 24.92 25.11
N ASP A 516 -11.85 24.92 24.13
CA ASP A 516 -11.86 25.84 22.99
C ASP A 516 -11.64 25.06 21.69
N ALA A 517 -12.63 25.11 20.80
CA ALA A 517 -12.59 24.49 19.48
C ALA A 517 -12.95 25.51 18.39
N SER A 518 -12.81 25.10 17.13
CA SER A 518 -13.15 25.91 15.97
C SER A 518 -13.93 25.11 14.93
N ALA A 519 -14.86 25.75 14.22
CA ALA A 519 -15.65 25.12 13.17
C ALA A 519 -15.73 26.02 11.93
N VAL A 520 -15.50 25.44 10.76
CA VAL A 520 -15.65 26.11 9.46
C VAL A 520 -17.11 26.11 9.05
N LEU A 521 -17.71 27.29 8.86
CA LEU A 521 -19.15 27.42 8.65
C LEU A 521 -19.50 27.65 7.19
N GLY A 522 -20.14 26.67 6.56
CA GLY A 522 -20.58 26.73 5.17
C GLY A 522 -20.15 25.53 4.33
N PRO A 523 -20.79 25.35 3.15
CA PRO A 523 -20.52 24.22 2.27
C PRO A 523 -19.12 24.30 1.66
N ARG A 524 -18.48 23.13 1.48
CA ARG A 524 -17.20 23.02 0.74
C ARG A 524 -17.28 23.75 -0.60
N PRO A 525 -16.23 24.50 -1.01
CA PRO A 525 -16.13 24.98 -2.38
C PRO A 525 -16.22 23.83 -3.39
N THR A 526 -17.12 23.95 -4.37
CA THR A 526 -17.31 22.94 -5.41
C THR A 526 -16.72 23.42 -6.73
N PHE A 527 -15.85 22.62 -7.33
CA PHE A 527 -15.16 22.95 -8.56
C PHE A 527 -15.71 22.15 -9.75
N PRO A 528 -15.75 22.70 -10.98
CA PRO A 528 -16.08 21.93 -12.16
C PRO A 528 -14.97 20.91 -12.49
N ALA A 529 -15.29 19.91 -13.32
CA ALA A 529 -14.31 18.95 -13.81
C ALA A 529 -13.09 19.68 -14.43
N GLY A 530 -11.88 19.21 -14.11
CA GLY A 530 -10.65 19.87 -14.50
C GLY A 530 -10.27 21.11 -13.69
N VAL A 531 -10.92 21.44 -12.57
CA VAL A 531 -10.44 22.46 -11.62
C VAL A 531 -10.15 21.79 -10.28
N VAL A 532 -8.94 21.97 -9.77
CA VAL A 532 -8.50 21.46 -8.46
C VAL A 532 -8.84 22.48 -7.37
N ASP A 533 -8.43 23.73 -7.59
CA ASP A 533 -8.70 24.86 -6.70
C ASP A 533 -8.39 26.21 -7.39
N ASP A 534 -9.14 27.23 -7.00
CA ASP A 534 -8.91 28.66 -7.30
C ASP A 534 -8.68 29.51 -6.03
N PHE A 535 -8.73 28.88 -4.85
CA PHE A 535 -8.52 29.44 -3.52
C PHE A 535 -9.47 30.58 -3.09
N GLU A 536 -10.36 31.06 -3.95
CA GLU A 536 -11.28 32.16 -3.67
C GLU A 536 -12.34 31.78 -2.62
N GLY A 537 -12.75 30.50 -2.62
CA GLY A 537 -13.84 29.97 -1.80
C GLY A 537 -13.58 29.85 -0.28
N TYR A 538 -12.33 30.06 0.17
CA TYR A 538 -11.93 29.92 1.58
C TYR A 538 -12.02 31.25 2.34
N GLY A 539 -12.67 31.26 3.52
CA GLY A 539 -12.76 32.46 4.35
C GLY A 539 -11.46 32.81 5.06
N ASP A 540 -10.66 31.81 5.45
CA ASP A 540 -9.42 31.93 6.21
C ASP A 540 -8.52 30.67 6.05
N ASP A 541 -7.33 30.74 6.64
CA ASP A 541 -6.33 29.65 6.63
C ASP A 541 -6.84 28.32 7.18
N THR A 542 -7.72 28.35 8.18
CA THR A 542 -8.29 27.12 8.77
C THR A 542 -9.27 26.48 7.79
N ALA A 543 -10.12 27.28 7.14
CA ALA A 543 -11.01 26.82 6.08
C ALA A 543 -10.26 26.25 4.86
N LEU A 544 -9.06 26.76 4.55
CA LEU A 544 -8.15 26.22 3.54
C LEU A 544 -7.54 24.88 3.99
N ARG A 545 -6.95 24.82 5.19
CA ARG A 545 -6.31 23.61 5.74
C ARG A 545 -7.30 22.44 5.88
N ALA A 546 -8.58 22.72 6.13
CA ALA A 546 -9.63 21.70 6.21
C ALA A 546 -9.91 20.96 4.87
N GLU A 547 -9.42 21.46 3.73
CA GLU A 547 -9.56 20.81 2.42
C GLU A 547 -8.25 20.23 1.85
N TYR A 548 -7.14 20.31 2.61
CA TYR A 548 -5.82 19.89 2.15
C TYR A 548 -5.07 19.07 3.20
N VAL A 549 -4.54 17.93 2.78
CA VAL A 549 -3.60 17.11 3.57
C VAL A 549 -2.24 17.79 3.53
N SER A 550 -1.59 18.00 4.68
CA SER A 550 -0.17 18.38 4.73
C SER A 550 0.69 17.14 4.95
N TYR A 551 1.65 16.90 4.06
CA TYR A 551 2.67 15.87 4.17
C TYR A 551 3.98 16.49 4.68
N GLY A 552 4.49 15.99 5.80
CA GLY A 552 5.69 16.54 6.45
C GLY A 552 5.48 17.96 7.02
N ALA A 553 6.57 18.55 7.52
CA ALA A 553 6.58 19.91 8.05
C ALA A 553 6.35 20.96 6.94
N ASN A 554 5.13 21.51 6.90
CA ASN A 554 4.77 22.73 6.19
C ASN A 554 3.64 23.47 6.91
N THR A 555 3.38 24.71 6.51
CA THR A 555 2.20 25.48 6.92
C THR A 555 1.53 26.06 5.68
N LEU A 556 0.21 25.83 5.56
CA LEU A 556 -0.61 26.35 4.48
C LEU A 556 -1.31 27.65 4.94
N SER A 557 -1.35 28.67 4.08
CA SER A 557 -2.05 29.95 4.35
C SER A 557 -2.57 30.60 3.06
N LEU A 558 -3.50 31.54 3.19
CA LEU A 558 -4.01 32.33 2.07
C LEU A 558 -3.16 33.61 1.88
N GLU A 559 -2.39 33.70 0.79
CA GLU A 559 -1.77 34.97 0.38
C GLU A 559 -2.82 35.83 -0.34
N THR A 560 -3.18 36.98 0.25
CA THR A 560 -4.18 37.91 -0.34
C THR A 560 -3.52 38.93 -1.26
N GLY A 561 -4.09 39.13 -2.45
CA GLY A 561 -3.57 40.04 -3.46
C GLY A 561 -4.02 39.60 -4.86
N VAL A 562 -3.65 40.35 -5.90
CA VAL A 562 -3.90 39.87 -7.28
C VAL A 562 -2.85 38.81 -7.61
N HIS A 563 -3.26 37.56 -7.48
CA HIS A 563 -2.56 36.35 -7.90
C HIS A 563 -3.34 35.75 -9.08
N GLY A 564 -2.68 35.05 -10.01
CA GLY A 564 -3.38 34.42 -11.14
C GLY A 564 -4.39 35.35 -11.84
N GLY A 565 -5.65 34.89 -11.90
CA GLY A 565 -6.84 35.69 -12.19
C GLY A 565 -7.66 36.14 -10.97
N GLY A 566 -7.25 35.77 -9.75
CA GLY A 566 -8.00 35.91 -8.49
C GLY A 566 -7.54 37.02 -7.54
N SER A 567 -7.92 36.86 -6.28
CA SER A 567 -7.68 37.73 -5.11
C SER A 567 -6.99 37.00 -3.93
N LYS A 568 -6.89 35.68 -3.99
CA LYS A 568 -6.22 34.80 -3.03
C LYS A 568 -5.39 33.76 -3.75
N ALA A 569 -4.36 33.26 -3.09
CA ALA A 569 -3.60 32.10 -3.55
C ALA A 569 -3.16 31.27 -2.34
N LEU A 570 -2.91 29.98 -2.56
CA LEU A 570 -2.29 29.12 -1.56
C LEU A 570 -0.81 29.48 -1.42
N ARG A 571 -0.39 29.80 -0.20
CA ARG A 571 1.01 29.85 0.22
C ARG A 571 1.34 28.60 1.03
N MET A 572 2.43 27.92 0.67
CA MET A 572 3.03 26.85 1.46
C MET A 572 4.42 27.29 1.93
N ASP A 573 4.54 27.52 3.24
CA ASP A 573 5.81 27.68 3.95
C ASP A 573 6.35 26.30 4.35
N TYR A 574 7.64 26.05 4.17
CA TYR A 574 8.25 24.74 4.43
C TYR A 574 9.63 24.80 5.07
N ASP A 575 9.99 23.75 5.81
CA ASP A 575 11.33 23.54 6.40
C ASP A 575 11.74 22.05 6.29
N PHE A 576 13.02 21.82 5.98
CA PHE A 576 13.67 20.52 5.80
C PHE A 576 14.61 20.16 6.96
N GLY A 577 14.55 20.90 8.09
CA GLY A 577 15.40 20.66 9.26
C GLY A 577 15.37 19.23 9.82
N THR A 578 14.27 18.49 9.62
CA THR A 578 14.08 17.10 10.08
C THR A 578 13.69 16.11 8.96
N GLN A 579 13.62 16.54 7.69
CA GLN A 579 13.01 15.77 6.60
C GLN A 579 13.52 16.23 5.22
N THR A 580 13.44 15.38 4.20
CA THR A 580 13.94 15.69 2.84
C THR A 580 12.85 16.01 1.82
N TYR A 581 11.57 15.89 2.19
CA TYR A 581 10.43 16.30 1.37
C TYR A 581 9.30 16.83 2.26
N THR A 582 8.39 17.58 1.64
CA THR A 582 7.20 18.16 2.27
C THR A 582 6.19 18.44 1.17
N GLY A 583 4.91 18.61 1.48
CA GLY A 583 3.92 18.95 0.47
C GLY A 583 2.49 18.99 0.97
N LEU A 584 1.57 19.07 0.02
CA LEU A 584 0.15 19.00 0.29
C LEU A 584 -0.62 18.23 -0.78
N GLY A 585 -1.80 17.73 -0.41
CA GLY A 585 -2.65 16.90 -1.26
C GLY A 585 -4.14 17.21 -1.15
N LYS A 586 -4.89 16.97 -2.23
CA LYS A 586 -6.34 17.13 -2.29
C LYS A 586 -6.99 16.11 -3.22
N GLN A 587 -8.16 15.60 -2.82
CA GLN A 587 -9.02 14.77 -3.67
C GLN A 587 -9.82 15.64 -4.64
N VAL A 588 -9.87 15.25 -5.92
CA VAL A 588 -10.38 16.07 -7.05
C VAL A 588 -11.36 15.31 -7.96
N GLY A 589 -11.84 14.16 -7.50
CA GLY A 589 -12.66 13.16 -8.19
C GLY A 589 -13.57 13.66 -9.33
N ALA A 590 -13.11 13.56 -10.57
CA ALA A 590 -13.88 13.89 -11.77
C ALA A 590 -13.30 13.26 -13.04
N ASP A 591 -14.14 13.16 -14.09
CA ASP A 591 -13.69 12.82 -15.44
C ASP A 591 -12.94 14.01 -16.08
N TRP A 592 -11.66 13.82 -16.35
CA TRP A 592 -10.75 14.77 -16.97
C TRP A 592 -10.35 14.35 -18.40
N SER A 593 -10.99 13.31 -18.97
CA SER A 593 -10.66 12.79 -20.31
C SER A 593 -10.82 13.80 -21.44
N ASP A 594 -11.61 14.86 -21.20
CA ASP A 594 -11.77 16.02 -22.08
C ASP A 594 -10.64 17.07 -21.99
N PHE A 595 -9.60 16.88 -21.16
CA PHE A 595 -8.43 17.78 -21.08
C PHE A 595 -7.15 17.13 -21.64
N SER A 596 -6.08 17.92 -21.82
CA SER A 596 -4.79 17.43 -22.37
C SER A 596 -3.54 17.98 -21.68
N GLU A 597 -3.68 18.99 -20.81
CA GLU A 597 -2.60 19.58 -20.03
C GLU A 597 -3.11 20.08 -18.68
N LEU A 598 -2.27 20.05 -17.65
CA LEU A 598 -2.52 20.75 -16.38
C LEU A 598 -1.83 22.11 -16.42
N SER A 599 -2.47 23.13 -15.88
CA SER A 599 -1.95 24.49 -15.79
C SER A 599 -2.18 25.05 -14.38
N LEU A 600 -1.24 25.85 -13.90
CA LEU A 600 -1.25 26.47 -12.57
C LEU A 600 -0.38 27.73 -12.59
N TRP A 601 -0.78 28.76 -11.86
CA TRP A 601 0.06 29.91 -11.57
C TRP A 601 0.96 29.58 -10.38
N VAL A 602 2.27 29.86 -10.50
CA VAL A 602 3.25 29.59 -9.45
C VAL A 602 4.18 30.79 -9.27
N LYS A 603 4.36 31.19 -8.02
CA LYS A 603 5.40 32.11 -7.55
C LYS A 603 6.48 31.28 -6.83
N PRO A 604 7.59 30.96 -7.53
CA PRO A 604 8.71 30.25 -6.91
C PRO A 604 9.46 31.13 -5.91
N ASP A 605 10.24 30.50 -5.04
CA ASP A 605 11.03 31.13 -3.96
C ASP A 605 12.53 31.28 -4.31
N GLY A 606 12.98 30.72 -5.43
CA GLY A 606 14.37 30.73 -5.86
C GLY A 606 15.25 29.71 -5.16
N SER A 607 14.67 28.79 -4.37
CA SER A 607 15.38 27.73 -3.63
C SER A 607 16.12 26.73 -4.53
N ASN A 608 15.66 26.56 -5.77
CA ASN A 608 16.01 25.46 -6.68
C ASN A 608 15.71 24.05 -6.11
N ASN A 609 14.90 23.94 -5.07
CA ASN A 609 14.35 22.65 -4.62
C ASN A 609 13.46 22.05 -5.70
N LYS A 610 13.28 20.72 -5.68
CA LYS A 610 12.50 19.99 -6.68
C LYS A 610 11.01 20.12 -6.37
N LEU A 611 10.29 20.95 -7.12
CA LEU A 611 8.82 20.91 -7.13
C LEU A 611 8.36 19.66 -7.88
N VAL A 612 7.46 18.91 -7.23
CA VAL A 612 6.79 17.74 -7.80
C VAL A 612 5.30 18.05 -7.82
N LEU A 613 4.71 18.02 -9.01
CA LEU A 613 3.27 17.90 -9.15
C LEU A 613 2.96 16.42 -9.34
N GLN A 614 2.01 15.87 -8.59
CA GLN A 614 1.61 14.46 -8.69
C GLN A 614 0.10 14.36 -8.93
N LEU A 615 -0.30 13.46 -9.82
CA LEU A 615 -1.68 13.22 -10.23
C LEU A 615 -1.96 11.72 -10.16
N VAL A 616 -2.94 11.32 -9.37
CA VAL A 616 -3.41 9.92 -9.31
C VAL A 616 -4.54 9.75 -10.32
N ALA A 617 -4.30 8.97 -11.37
CA ALA A 617 -5.22 8.75 -12.48
C ALA A 617 -5.20 7.28 -12.91
N GLY A 618 -6.36 6.65 -13.14
CA GLY A 618 -6.43 5.25 -13.57
C GLY A 618 -5.73 4.25 -12.64
N GLY A 619 -5.67 4.56 -11.34
CA GLY A 619 -4.97 3.76 -10.31
C GLY A 619 -3.46 3.97 -10.23
N VAL A 620 -2.86 4.90 -10.99
CA VAL A 620 -1.40 5.14 -11.00
C VAL A 620 -1.08 6.59 -10.61
N SER A 621 -0.03 6.74 -9.80
CA SER A 621 0.56 8.04 -9.47
C SER A 621 1.53 8.48 -10.57
N TYR A 622 1.20 9.58 -11.25
CA TYR A 622 2.07 10.22 -12.23
C TYR A 622 2.66 11.51 -11.68
N GLU A 623 3.92 11.81 -11.98
CA GLU A 623 4.65 12.99 -11.55
C GLU A 623 5.14 13.87 -12.72
N ALA A 624 5.21 15.17 -12.46
CA ALA A 624 5.83 16.19 -13.31
C ALA A 624 6.67 17.16 -12.47
N TYR A 625 7.74 17.70 -13.07
CA TYR A 625 8.79 18.44 -12.34
C TYR A 625 9.04 19.85 -12.92
N PRO A 626 8.11 20.81 -12.71
CA PRO A 626 8.37 22.21 -13.04
C PRO A 626 9.44 22.82 -12.11
N SER A 627 10.00 23.97 -12.51
CA SER A 627 11.16 24.58 -11.84
C SER A 627 10.78 25.58 -10.76
N LEU A 628 11.47 25.54 -9.61
CA LEU A 628 11.46 26.60 -8.58
C LEU A 628 12.61 27.62 -8.73
N ALA A 629 13.25 27.68 -9.91
CA ALA A 629 14.34 28.62 -10.16
C ALA A 629 13.83 30.07 -10.30
N GLY A 630 14.45 30.99 -9.58
CA GLY A 630 14.06 32.41 -9.55
C GLY A 630 12.82 32.69 -8.70
N THR A 631 12.39 33.96 -8.67
CA THR A 631 11.30 34.43 -7.79
C THR A 631 10.17 35.16 -8.53
N THR A 632 10.15 35.06 -9.87
CA THR A 632 9.14 35.71 -10.71
C THR A 632 7.97 34.76 -10.92
N ALA A 633 6.77 35.19 -10.54
CA ALA A 633 5.58 34.39 -10.74
C ALA A 633 5.25 34.19 -12.23
N SER A 634 4.77 33.00 -12.58
CA SER A 634 4.46 32.63 -13.96
C SER A 634 3.40 31.52 -14.00
N VAL A 635 2.73 31.37 -15.14
CA VAL A 635 1.87 30.21 -15.40
C VAL A 635 2.74 29.05 -15.88
N VAL A 636 2.73 27.97 -15.12
CA VAL A 636 3.26 26.67 -15.50
C VAL A 636 2.15 25.91 -16.23
N THR A 637 2.50 25.21 -17.31
CA THR A 637 1.59 24.30 -18.01
C THR A 637 2.35 23.04 -18.41
N VAL A 638 1.83 21.87 -18.03
CA VAL A 638 2.43 20.56 -18.27
C VAL A 638 1.41 19.65 -19.01
N PRO A 639 1.63 19.36 -20.30
CA PRO A 639 0.83 18.39 -21.06
C PRO A 639 0.82 17.02 -20.41
N PHE A 640 -0.33 16.34 -20.27
CA PHE A 640 -0.44 15.04 -19.57
C PHE A 640 0.48 13.95 -20.16
N ARG A 641 0.74 14.02 -21.48
CA ARG A 641 1.73 13.17 -22.17
C ARG A 641 3.18 13.29 -21.67
N ASP A 642 3.52 14.36 -20.96
CA ASP A 642 4.87 14.65 -20.46
C ASP A 642 5.06 14.18 -19.00
N TRP A 643 3.96 13.82 -18.31
CA TRP A 643 3.96 13.21 -16.98
C TRP A 643 4.43 11.76 -17.06
N ARG A 644 5.10 11.28 -16.02
CA ARG A 644 5.60 9.89 -15.95
C ARG A 644 5.13 9.25 -14.65
N PRO A 645 4.89 7.93 -14.61
CA PRO A 645 4.70 7.19 -13.36
C PRO A 645 5.77 7.60 -12.33
N ALA A 646 5.36 7.70 -11.07
CA ALA A 646 6.22 8.15 -10.00
C ALA A 646 7.47 7.24 -9.90
N PRO A 647 8.68 7.75 -9.54
CA PRO A 647 9.91 6.97 -9.64
C PRO A 647 9.96 5.68 -8.81
N TRP A 648 9.12 5.58 -7.78
CA TRP A 648 8.95 4.41 -6.94
C TRP A 648 7.97 3.37 -7.53
N ASP A 649 7.07 3.76 -8.45
CA ASP A 649 6.19 2.85 -9.16
C ASP A 649 6.93 2.17 -10.32
N THR A 650 7.82 1.26 -9.94
CA THR A 650 8.61 0.47 -10.89
C THR A 650 7.75 -0.50 -11.70
N SER A 651 6.58 -0.89 -11.18
CA SER A 651 5.63 -1.79 -11.86
C SER A 651 4.99 -1.15 -13.09
N HIS A 652 4.73 0.16 -13.05
CA HIS A 652 4.13 0.91 -14.15
C HIS A 652 5.10 1.81 -14.91
N ALA A 653 6.42 1.78 -14.66
CA ALA A 653 7.39 2.78 -15.16
C ALA A 653 7.27 3.21 -16.65
N ASP A 654 6.88 2.29 -17.54
CA ASP A 654 6.71 2.55 -18.97
C ASP A 654 5.29 3.06 -19.38
N ARG A 655 4.31 3.02 -18.48
CA ARG A 655 2.94 3.53 -18.67
C ARG A 655 2.95 5.04 -18.96
N ARG A 656 1.93 5.51 -19.66
CA ARG A 656 1.69 6.94 -19.95
C ARG A 656 0.24 7.26 -19.58
N ILE A 657 -0.07 8.52 -19.32
CA ILE A 657 -1.46 8.96 -19.10
C ILE A 657 -2.23 8.83 -20.41
N THR A 658 -3.34 8.10 -20.37
CA THR A 658 -4.31 7.92 -21.45
C THR A 658 -5.60 8.69 -21.15
N ALA A 659 -6.49 8.77 -22.14
CA ALA A 659 -7.83 9.31 -21.94
C ALA A 659 -8.69 8.44 -21.01
N GLU A 660 -8.37 7.14 -20.85
CA GLU A 660 -9.08 6.25 -19.92
C GLU A 660 -8.64 6.52 -18.48
N ASP A 661 -7.33 6.67 -18.24
CA ASP A 661 -6.79 7.03 -16.92
C ASP A 661 -7.40 8.33 -16.40
N LEU A 662 -7.54 9.31 -17.31
CA LEU A 662 -8.13 10.61 -17.01
C LEU A 662 -9.64 10.58 -16.72
N LYS A 663 -10.38 9.50 -17.00
CA LYS A 663 -11.77 9.38 -16.50
C LYS A 663 -11.83 9.15 -14.99
N ALA A 664 -10.75 8.63 -14.41
CA ALA A 664 -10.64 8.25 -13.02
C ALA A 664 -9.48 9.00 -12.34
N VAL A 665 -9.50 10.34 -12.41
CA VAL A 665 -8.60 11.18 -11.61
C VAL A 665 -9.12 11.23 -10.18
N ALA A 666 -8.33 10.70 -9.24
CA ALA A 666 -8.68 10.69 -7.82
C ALA A 666 -8.12 11.91 -7.09
N GLN A 667 -6.80 12.12 -7.20
CA GLN A 667 -6.03 12.99 -6.29
C GLN A 667 -5.02 13.85 -7.05
N PHE A 668 -4.76 15.04 -6.53
CA PHE A 668 -3.67 15.92 -6.94
C PHE A 668 -2.83 16.35 -5.73
N ASN A 669 -1.50 16.24 -5.84
CA ASN A 669 -0.55 16.62 -4.80
C ASN A 669 0.52 17.58 -5.34
N VAL A 670 1.04 18.42 -4.45
CA VAL A 670 2.16 19.34 -4.68
C VAL A 670 3.21 19.10 -3.60
N TYR A 671 4.38 18.59 -3.97
CA TYR A 671 5.52 18.42 -3.05
C TYR A 671 6.68 19.33 -3.41
N VAL A 672 7.49 19.66 -2.41
CA VAL A 672 8.83 20.21 -2.57
C VAL A 672 9.79 19.23 -1.93
N ASN A 673 10.76 18.74 -2.70
CA ASN A 673 11.81 17.86 -2.21
C ASN A 673 13.12 18.64 -2.16
N GLN A 674 13.84 18.51 -1.06
CA GLN A 674 15.17 19.09 -0.90
C GLN A 674 16.14 18.45 -1.91
N VAL A 675 17.03 19.28 -2.46
CA VAL A 675 18.12 18.83 -3.35
C VAL A 675 19.47 19.23 -2.79
N ASP A 676 20.55 18.58 -3.23
CA ASP A 676 21.92 18.93 -2.84
C ASP A 676 22.22 20.42 -3.10
N GLY A 677 22.41 21.18 -2.02
CA GLY A 677 22.66 22.62 -2.08
C GLY A 677 21.41 23.51 -2.27
N GLY A 678 20.20 22.92 -2.21
CA GLY A 678 18.94 23.65 -2.13
C GLY A 678 18.73 24.34 -0.79
N ALA A 679 17.76 25.26 -0.72
CA ALA A 679 17.45 25.97 0.52
C ALA A 679 16.81 25.01 1.56
N PRO A 680 17.18 25.09 2.86
CA PRO A 680 16.58 24.27 3.90
C PRO A 680 15.14 24.68 4.24
N SER A 681 14.74 25.91 3.94
CA SER A 681 13.37 26.39 4.12
C SER A 681 13.01 27.44 3.07
N GLY A 682 11.71 27.64 2.84
CA GLY A 682 11.21 28.53 1.79
C GLY A 682 9.69 28.68 1.80
N SER A 683 9.16 29.38 0.78
CA SER A 683 7.75 29.75 0.69
C SER A 683 7.30 29.80 -0.78
N ILE A 684 6.62 28.77 -1.27
CA ILE A 684 6.01 28.81 -2.61
C ILE A 684 4.58 29.33 -2.54
N VAL A 685 4.10 29.97 -3.60
CA VAL A 685 2.68 30.35 -3.75
C VAL A 685 2.14 29.76 -5.05
N VAL A 686 0.96 29.14 -4.98
CA VAL A 686 0.30 28.43 -6.07
C VAL A 686 -1.16 28.91 -6.20
N ASP A 687 -1.64 29.03 -7.43
CA ASP A 687 -2.97 29.57 -7.76
C ASP A 687 -3.48 29.00 -9.10
N ASP A 688 -4.77 29.17 -9.42
CA ASP A 688 -5.42 28.78 -10.69
C ASP A 688 -5.11 27.33 -11.14
N ILE A 689 -5.24 26.32 -10.26
CA ILE A 689 -4.86 24.94 -10.57
C ILE A 689 -5.96 24.26 -11.40
N THR A 690 -5.77 24.15 -12.72
CA THR A 690 -6.79 23.66 -13.65
C THR A 690 -6.23 22.94 -14.87
N ALA A 691 -6.86 21.83 -15.23
CA ALA A 691 -6.70 21.13 -16.48
C ALA A 691 -7.32 21.92 -17.65
N LYS A 692 -6.63 21.95 -18.79
CA LYS A 692 -6.99 22.74 -19.96
C LYS A 692 -7.00 21.86 -21.21
N VAL A 693 -7.76 22.31 -22.22
CA VAL A 693 -7.66 21.79 -23.58
C VAL A 693 -6.50 22.51 -24.26
N GLY A 694 -5.33 21.89 -24.22
CA GLY A 694 -4.13 22.37 -24.90
C GLY A 694 -4.24 22.28 -26.43
N PRO A 695 -3.34 22.95 -27.17
CA PRO A 695 -3.29 22.84 -28.63
C PRO A 695 -2.92 21.40 -29.06
N PRO A 696 -3.44 20.93 -30.22
CA PRO A 696 -3.08 19.62 -30.74
C PRO A 696 -1.58 19.55 -31.07
N VAL A 697 -0.95 18.40 -30.83
CA VAL A 697 0.50 18.17 -31.08
C VAL A 697 0.87 18.44 -32.54
N PHE A 698 -0.01 18.05 -33.46
CA PHE A 698 0.13 18.34 -34.88
C PHE A 698 -1.07 19.17 -35.36
N SER A 699 -0.80 20.28 -36.03
CA SER A 699 -1.82 21.20 -36.55
C SER A 699 -2.76 20.57 -37.58
N ASP A 700 -2.37 19.46 -38.21
CA ASP A 700 -3.17 18.67 -39.16
C ASP A 700 -3.66 17.33 -38.60
N VAL A 701 -3.51 17.11 -37.28
CA VAL A 701 -4.13 16.01 -36.53
C VAL A 701 -4.90 16.64 -35.34
N PRO A 702 -6.03 17.31 -35.61
CA PRO A 702 -6.86 17.90 -34.56
C PRO A 702 -7.56 16.82 -33.74
N ARG A 703 -8.07 17.22 -32.56
CA ARG A 703 -8.82 16.32 -31.68
C ARG A 703 -10.02 15.68 -32.39
N GLY A 704 -10.19 14.38 -32.21
CA GLY A 704 -11.19 13.56 -32.90
C GLY A 704 -10.77 13.12 -34.31
N HIS A 705 -9.51 13.33 -34.71
CA HIS A 705 -8.99 12.74 -35.95
C HIS A 705 -9.00 11.20 -35.85
N PRO A 706 -9.47 10.43 -36.87
CA PRO A 706 -9.68 8.98 -36.74
C PRO A 706 -8.43 8.12 -36.45
N TYR A 707 -7.24 8.71 -36.51
CA TYR A 707 -5.95 8.10 -36.19
C TYR A 707 -5.16 8.92 -35.17
N GLU A 708 -5.83 9.80 -34.40
CA GLU A 708 -5.19 10.65 -33.40
C GLU A 708 -4.40 9.80 -32.39
N THR A 709 -5.03 8.79 -31.80
CA THR A 709 -4.43 7.89 -30.81
C THR A 709 -3.13 7.27 -31.32
N GLU A 710 -3.14 6.65 -32.51
CA GLU A 710 -1.96 5.92 -33.00
C GLU A 710 -0.84 6.87 -33.48
N ILE A 711 -1.19 8.06 -33.96
CA ILE A 711 -0.22 9.10 -34.32
C ILE A 711 0.41 9.73 -33.07
N LEU A 712 -0.38 10.01 -32.03
CA LEU A 712 0.12 10.56 -30.76
C LEU A 712 0.93 9.52 -29.98
N TRP A 713 0.59 8.23 -30.06
CA TRP A 713 1.41 7.13 -29.54
C TRP A 713 2.79 7.10 -30.23
N LEU A 714 2.86 7.15 -31.57
CA LEU A 714 4.14 7.23 -32.28
C LEU A 714 4.99 8.42 -31.81
N TYR A 715 4.37 9.58 -31.61
CA TYR A 715 5.05 10.77 -31.09
C TYR A 715 5.54 10.56 -29.64
N GLY A 716 4.68 10.06 -28.76
CA GLY A 716 4.99 9.82 -27.34
C GLY A 716 6.08 8.77 -27.10
N GLN A 717 6.19 7.77 -27.98
CA GLN A 717 7.28 6.79 -27.98
C GLN A 717 8.58 7.31 -28.62
N GLY A 718 8.63 8.55 -29.12
CA GLY A 718 9.76 9.08 -29.89
C GLY A 718 9.95 8.44 -31.28
N LEU A 719 8.98 7.63 -31.71
CA LEU A 719 8.98 6.89 -32.97
C LEU A 719 8.58 7.76 -34.17
N ASP A 720 7.91 8.90 -33.98
CA ASP A 720 7.77 9.89 -35.05
C ASP A 720 7.51 11.31 -34.52
N ALA A 721 8.48 12.21 -34.72
CA ALA A 721 8.37 13.61 -34.31
C ALA A 721 7.56 14.48 -35.31
N GLY A 722 7.03 13.91 -36.39
CA GLY A 722 6.38 14.68 -37.46
C GLY A 722 7.37 15.54 -38.28
N TYR A 723 6.89 16.67 -38.79
CA TYR A 723 7.67 17.65 -39.55
C TYR A 723 8.00 18.89 -38.71
N PRO A 724 9.12 19.59 -38.98
CA PRO A 724 9.51 20.81 -38.26
C PRO A 724 8.54 22.01 -38.36
N ASP A 725 7.47 21.90 -39.17
CA ASP A 725 6.39 22.88 -39.28
C ASP A 725 5.18 22.57 -38.39
N GLY A 726 5.27 21.55 -37.52
CA GLY A 726 4.17 21.14 -36.63
C GLY A 726 3.06 20.37 -37.34
N THR A 727 3.38 19.66 -38.43
CA THR A 727 2.46 18.75 -39.13
C THR A 727 2.91 17.30 -39.02
N PHE A 728 1.96 16.36 -39.01
CA PHE A 728 2.24 14.93 -39.20
C PHE A 728 2.05 14.51 -40.67
N ARG A 729 1.20 15.19 -41.43
CA ARG A 729 0.83 14.87 -42.82
C ARG A 729 0.29 13.44 -42.94
N PRO A 730 -0.81 13.11 -42.23
CA PRO A 730 -1.28 11.74 -42.02
C PRO A 730 -1.57 10.99 -43.33
N THR A 731 -2.06 11.69 -44.35
CA THR A 731 -2.40 11.16 -45.68
C THR A 731 -1.23 11.06 -46.66
N LYS A 732 -0.01 11.49 -46.27
CA LYS A 732 1.17 11.38 -47.14
C LYS A 732 1.53 9.90 -47.31
N ALA A 733 1.86 9.52 -48.55
CA ALA A 733 2.36 8.17 -48.86
C ALA A 733 3.60 7.83 -48.02
N GLU A 734 3.55 6.68 -47.36
CA GLU A 734 4.67 6.14 -46.60
C GLU A 734 5.71 5.53 -47.56
N THR A 735 7.00 5.69 -47.24
CA THR A 735 8.09 5.23 -48.12
C THR A 735 8.79 4.02 -47.54
N ARG A 736 9.37 3.17 -48.40
CA ARG A 736 10.10 1.96 -47.98
C ARG A 736 11.21 2.27 -46.96
N ARG A 737 11.95 3.38 -47.15
CA ARG A 737 12.95 3.85 -46.18
C ARG A 737 12.35 4.28 -44.85
N ALA A 738 11.26 5.05 -44.85
CA ALA A 738 10.69 5.61 -43.63
C ALA A 738 10.03 4.53 -42.77
N ALA A 739 9.35 3.55 -43.37
CA ALA A 739 8.87 2.38 -42.65
C ALA A 739 10.01 1.56 -42.03
N VAL A 740 11.12 1.31 -42.76
CA VAL A 740 12.28 0.62 -42.18
C VAL A 740 12.96 1.44 -41.07
N SER A 741 13.12 2.76 -41.24
CA SER A 741 13.65 3.66 -40.20
C SER A 741 12.70 3.82 -39.00
N LEU A 742 11.41 3.54 -39.15
CA LEU A 742 10.44 3.44 -38.06
C LEU A 742 10.63 2.13 -37.28
N LEU A 743 10.62 0.97 -37.97
CA LEU A 743 10.83 -0.34 -37.32
C LEU A 743 12.22 -0.45 -36.66
N TYR A 744 13.24 0.16 -37.25
CA TYR A 744 14.59 0.27 -36.66
C TYR A 744 14.56 0.96 -35.29
N ARG A 745 13.86 2.10 -35.19
CA ARG A 745 13.75 2.86 -33.93
C ARG A 745 12.86 2.17 -32.89
N TYR A 746 11.84 1.46 -33.36
CA TYR A 746 11.00 0.59 -32.53
C TYR A 746 11.80 -0.58 -31.91
N SER A 747 12.79 -1.13 -32.62
CA SER A 747 13.45 -2.38 -32.21
C SER A 747 14.84 -2.20 -31.59
N ASP A 748 15.80 -1.62 -32.33
CA ASP A 748 17.16 -1.38 -31.86
C ASP A 748 17.77 -0.18 -32.60
N ALA A 749 17.46 1.02 -32.09
CA ALA A 749 18.03 2.27 -32.59
C ALA A 749 19.56 2.38 -32.44
N THR A 750 20.21 1.44 -31.74
CA THR A 750 21.65 1.46 -31.40
C THR A 750 22.52 0.57 -32.30
N PHE A 751 21.91 -0.27 -33.15
CA PHE A 751 22.64 -1.17 -34.05
C PHE A 751 23.60 -0.40 -34.97
N THR A 752 24.86 -0.86 -34.99
CA THR A 752 25.92 -0.28 -35.83
C THR A 752 26.32 -1.26 -36.94
N PRO A 753 26.14 -0.93 -38.23
CA PRO A 753 26.42 -1.86 -39.33
C PRO A 753 27.89 -2.32 -39.40
N ALA A 754 28.12 -3.62 -39.13
CA ALA A 754 29.44 -4.24 -39.22
C ALA A 754 29.94 -4.47 -40.67
N VAL A 755 29.06 -4.30 -41.67
CA VAL A 755 29.35 -4.66 -43.07
C VAL A 755 30.35 -3.72 -43.74
N LYS A 756 31.34 -4.30 -44.43
CA LYS A 756 32.38 -3.52 -45.14
C LYS A 756 31.88 -2.85 -46.41
N LYS A 757 30.87 -3.43 -47.08
CA LYS A 757 30.20 -2.88 -48.27
C LYS A 757 28.69 -2.80 -47.98
N PRO A 758 27.97 -1.78 -48.50
CA PRO A 758 26.52 -1.74 -48.40
C PRO A 758 25.83 -2.97 -49.01
N SER A 759 24.73 -3.40 -48.40
CA SER A 759 23.89 -4.51 -48.87
C SER A 759 23.08 -4.16 -50.11
N PHE A 760 22.81 -2.87 -50.36
CA PHE A 760 22.09 -2.35 -51.51
C PHE A 760 22.91 -1.27 -52.24
N VAL A 761 22.82 -1.22 -53.57
CA VAL A 761 23.62 -0.27 -54.38
C VAL A 761 23.09 1.16 -54.34
N ASP A 762 21.80 1.32 -54.05
CA ASP A 762 21.06 2.59 -53.97
C ASP A 762 20.96 3.14 -52.54
N VAL A 763 21.53 2.46 -51.53
CA VAL A 763 21.65 2.95 -50.15
C VAL A 763 23.13 2.96 -49.72
N PRO A 764 23.92 3.96 -50.16
CA PRO A 764 25.34 4.05 -49.82
C PRO A 764 25.55 4.43 -48.34
N LYS A 765 26.74 4.17 -47.79
CA LYS A 765 27.11 4.46 -46.37
C LYS A 765 26.88 5.89 -45.86
N LYS A 766 26.71 6.85 -46.76
CA LYS A 766 26.46 8.28 -46.47
C LYS A 766 24.97 8.64 -46.47
N ASP A 767 24.10 7.69 -46.79
CA ASP A 767 22.66 7.86 -46.68
C ASP A 767 22.26 7.88 -45.20
N ARG A 768 21.35 8.77 -44.82
CA ARG A 768 20.90 8.96 -43.43
C ARG A 768 20.22 7.70 -42.85
N ASP A 769 19.60 6.90 -43.70
CA ASP A 769 18.83 5.69 -43.34
C ASP A 769 19.70 4.42 -43.47
N TYR A 770 20.99 4.56 -43.78
CA TYR A 770 21.92 3.43 -43.99
C TYR A 770 21.93 2.43 -42.83
N ALA A 771 21.95 2.92 -41.58
CA ALA A 771 21.96 2.04 -40.40
C ALA A 771 20.67 1.20 -40.30
N ALA A 772 19.51 1.82 -40.50
CA ALA A 772 18.21 1.15 -40.47
C ALA A 772 18.06 0.11 -41.60
N VAL A 773 18.55 0.42 -42.81
CA VAL A 773 18.48 -0.51 -43.94
C VAL A 773 19.41 -1.71 -43.75
N GLU A 774 20.62 -1.52 -43.23
CA GLU A 774 21.52 -2.65 -42.92
C GLU A 774 21.03 -3.49 -41.73
N TRP A 775 20.45 -2.85 -40.70
CA TRP A 775 19.76 -3.55 -39.60
C TRP A 775 18.64 -4.45 -40.13
N ALA A 776 17.80 -3.94 -41.03
CA ALA A 776 16.70 -4.72 -41.60
C ALA A 776 17.19 -5.89 -42.48
N VAL A 777 18.42 -5.84 -43.01
CA VAL A 777 19.06 -7.00 -43.69
C VAL A 777 19.62 -7.98 -42.68
N ASP A 778 20.28 -7.50 -41.62
CA ASP A 778 20.84 -8.31 -40.53
C ASP A 778 19.75 -9.14 -39.82
N GLN A 779 18.64 -8.48 -39.48
CA GLN A 779 17.43 -9.09 -38.92
C GLN A 779 16.58 -9.87 -39.95
N LYS A 780 17.04 -9.98 -41.20
CA LYS A 780 16.38 -10.72 -42.31
C LYS A 780 14.97 -10.22 -42.67
N ILE A 781 14.62 -9.00 -42.25
CA ILE A 781 13.36 -8.31 -42.58
C ILE A 781 13.32 -7.93 -44.06
N VAL A 782 14.47 -7.57 -44.64
CA VAL A 782 14.62 -7.24 -46.07
C VAL A 782 15.75 -8.08 -46.68
N SER A 783 15.54 -8.58 -47.90
CA SER A 783 16.55 -9.36 -48.64
C SER A 783 17.23 -8.50 -49.72
N ASN A 784 18.55 -8.68 -49.89
CA ASN A 784 19.33 -8.13 -51.01
C ASN A 784 19.53 -9.10 -52.19
N LYS A 785 18.76 -10.19 -52.23
CA LYS A 785 18.78 -11.20 -53.29
C LYS A 785 17.40 -11.34 -53.95
N PRO A 786 17.32 -11.62 -55.27
CA PRO A 786 18.44 -11.81 -56.19
C PRO A 786 19.08 -10.50 -56.69
N VAL A 787 18.45 -9.35 -56.47
CA VAL A 787 18.92 -8.04 -56.93
C VAL A 787 19.17 -7.12 -55.71
N PRO A 788 20.36 -6.52 -55.56
CA PRO A 788 20.70 -5.65 -54.43
C PRO A 788 20.23 -4.21 -54.65
N LEU A 789 18.92 -4.02 -54.87
CA LEU A 789 18.27 -2.71 -55.01
C LEU A 789 17.12 -2.57 -54.00
N PHE A 790 17.11 -1.50 -53.19
CA PHE A 790 16.15 -1.32 -52.09
C PHE A 790 14.93 -0.47 -52.47
N LEU A 791 15.12 0.50 -53.37
CA LEU A 791 14.16 1.54 -53.78
C LEU A 791 13.67 2.40 -52.60
N PRO A 792 14.57 3.14 -51.90
CA PRO A 792 14.26 3.80 -50.62
C PRO A 792 13.07 4.77 -50.67
N ASP A 793 12.96 5.56 -51.73
CA ASP A 793 11.93 6.59 -51.89
C ASP A 793 10.65 6.09 -52.59
N ALA A 794 10.56 4.80 -52.92
CA ALA A 794 9.34 4.23 -53.49
C ALA A 794 8.24 4.12 -52.40
N PRO A 795 6.96 4.34 -52.77
CA PRO A 795 5.85 4.13 -51.85
C PRO A 795 5.80 2.70 -51.33
N LEU A 796 5.46 2.53 -50.06
CA LEU A 796 5.16 1.23 -49.46
C LEU A 796 3.71 0.85 -49.76
N ASP A 797 3.48 -0.39 -50.21
CA ASP A 797 2.14 -0.94 -50.38
C ASP A 797 1.74 -1.84 -49.20
N ARG A 798 0.43 -2.05 -49.03
CA ARG A 798 -0.13 -2.85 -47.91
C ARG A 798 0.39 -4.28 -47.82
N SER A 799 0.79 -4.88 -48.95
CA SER A 799 1.39 -6.23 -48.98
C SER A 799 2.82 -6.19 -48.45
N SER A 800 3.61 -5.20 -48.88
CA SER A 800 4.96 -4.96 -48.35
C SER A 800 4.94 -4.59 -46.86
N ALA A 801 3.95 -3.80 -46.40
CA ALA A 801 3.83 -3.44 -44.99
C ALA A 801 3.57 -4.65 -44.09
N ALA A 802 2.60 -5.50 -44.44
CA ALA A 802 2.37 -6.76 -43.73
C ALA A 802 3.61 -7.67 -43.79
N GLN A 803 4.31 -7.73 -44.92
CA GLN A 803 5.55 -8.50 -45.06
C GLN A 803 6.68 -8.00 -44.14
N LEU A 804 6.79 -6.70 -43.87
CA LEU A 804 7.76 -6.14 -42.94
C LEU A 804 7.41 -6.48 -41.49
N LEU A 805 6.16 -6.27 -41.06
CA LEU A 805 5.70 -6.53 -39.69
C LEU A 805 5.70 -8.04 -39.37
N TRP A 806 5.26 -8.88 -40.31
CA TRP A 806 5.35 -10.34 -40.17
C TRP A 806 6.79 -10.83 -40.04
N LYS A 807 7.74 -10.20 -40.75
CA LYS A 807 9.16 -10.52 -40.61
C LYS A 807 9.72 -10.07 -39.26
N LEU A 808 9.29 -8.91 -38.76
CA LEU A 808 9.66 -8.40 -37.45
C LEU A 808 9.19 -9.35 -36.33
N ALA A 809 7.99 -9.92 -36.44
CA ALA A 809 7.46 -10.95 -35.54
C ALA A 809 8.17 -12.32 -35.63
N GLY A 810 9.28 -12.45 -36.37
CA GLY A 810 9.98 -13.73 -36.55
C GLY A 810 9.42 -14.62 -37.66
N SER A 811 8.42 -14.16 -38.42
CA SER A 811 7.71 -14.90 -39.48
C SER A 811 6.89 -16.13 -39.01
N PRO A 812 6.00 -15.98 -38.02
CA PRO A 812 5.14 -17.06 -37.53
C PRO A 812 4.27 -17.65 -38.64
N GLU A 813 4.00 -18.95 -38.60
CA GLU A 813 3.08 -19.57 -39.55
C GLU A 813 1.63 -19.19 -39.17
N PRO A 814 0.78 -18.71 -40.10
CA PRO A 814 -0.61 -18.38 -39.81
C PRO A 814 -1.48 -19.64 -39.69
N ASP A 815 -2.51 -19.57 -38.85
CA ASP A 815 -3.41 -20.70 -38.53
C ASP A 815 -4.24 -21.12 -39.76
N ALA A 816 -4.57 -20.16 -40.62
CA ALA A 816 -5.31 -20.37 -41.85
C ALA A 816 -4.76 -19.54 -43.02
N ALA A 817 -4.91 -20.05 -44.25
CA ALA A 817 -4.56 -19.29 -45.45
C ALA A 817 -5.58 -18.15 -45.72
N ALA A 818 -5.08 -16.97 -46.09
CA ALA A 818 -5.92 -15.81 -46.41
C ALA A 818 -6.89 -16.10 -47.57
N THR A 819 -8.19 -15.85 -47.37
CA THR A 819 -9.26 -16.17 -48.34
C THR A 819 -9.70 -14.97 -49.19
N PHE A 820 -8.83 -13.99 -49.43
CA PHE A 820 -9.17 -12.79 -50.21
C PHE A 820 -9.10 -13.02 -51.72
N LYS A 821 -10.01 -12.40 -52.48
CA LYS A 821 -10.08 -12.55 -53.95
C LYS A 821 -8.86 -12.00 -54.68
N ASP A 822 -8.17 -11.02 -54.08
CA ASP A 822 -6.96 -10.38 -54.59
C ASP A 822 -5.66 -10.97 -54.03
N VAL A 823 -5.74 -12.03 -53.20
CA VAL A 823 -4.59 -12.72 -52.59
C VAL A 823 -4.65 -14.22 -52.94
N PRO A 824 -4.26 -14.61 -54.17
CA PRO A 824 -4.20 -16.03 -54.53
C PRO A 824 -3.11 -16.76 -53.72
N SER A 825 -3.24 -18.07 -53.54
CA SER A 825 -2.34 -18.89 -52.71
C SER A 825 -0.86 -18.90 -53.16
N TRP A 826 -0.57 -18.55 -54.42
CA TRP A 826 0.79 -18.38 -54.93
C TRP A 826 1.38 -16.98 -54.70
N PHE A 827 0.62 -16.03 -54.18
CA PHE A 827 1.06 -14.65 -54.00
C PHE A 827 2.23 -14.59 -52.99
N PRO A 828 3.37 -13.92 -53.32
CA PRO A 828 4.58 -14.00 -52.49
C PRO A 828 4.42 -13.56 -51.03
N TYR A 829 3.41 -12.74 -50.75
CA TYR A 829 3.12 -12.21 -49.41
C TYR A 829 1.88 -12.86 -48.75
N ALA A 830 1.35 -13.96 -49.31
CA ALA A 830 0.10 -14.57 -48.84
C ALA A 830 0.13 -14.97 -47.35
N LYS A 831 1.25 -15.53 -46.85
CA LYS A 831 1.40 -15.87 -45.42
C LYS A 831 1.43 -14.63 -44.52
N ALA A 832 2.19 -13.61 -44.91
CA ALA A 832 2.26 -12.35 -44.17
C ALA A 832 0.90 -11.63 -44.11
N ILE A 833 0.13 -11.68 -45.20
CA ILE A 833 -1.22 -11.12 -45.27
C ILE A 833 -2.20 -11.92 -44.40
N ALA A 834 -2.10 -13.26 -44.40
CA ALA A 834 -2.91 -14.11 -43.53
C ALA A 834 -2.68 -13.76 -42.06
N TRP A 835 -1.43 -13.84 -41.60
CA TRP A 835 -1.05 -13.51 -40.22
C TRP A 835 -1.44 -12.07 -39.83
N ALA A 836 -1.16 -11.08 -40.68
CA ALA A 836 -1.48 -9.68 -40.38
C ALA A 836 -3.00 -9.39 -40.35
N THR A 837 -3.82 -10.25 -40.98
CA THR A 837 -5.29 -10.18 -40.89
C THR A 837 -5.78 -10.90 -39.63
N GLU A 838 -5.29 -12.12 -39.41
CA GLU A 838 -5.60 -12.99 -38.28
C GLU A 838 -5.33 -12.31 -36.93
N LYS A 839 -4.13 -11.72 -36.79
CA LYS A 839 -3.76 -10.95 -35.59
C LYS A 839 -4.23 -9.48 -35.62
N GLY A 840 -5.11 -9.08 -36.55
CA GLY A 840 -5.71 -7.73 -36.57
C GLY A 840 -4.81 -6.54 -36.94
N VAL A 841 -3.50 -6.77 -37.11
CA VAL A 841 -2.46 -5.75 -37.41
C VAL A 841 -2.84 -4.89 -38.62
N VAL A 842 -3.28 -5.51 -39.73
CA VAL A 842 -3.70 -4.83 -40.96
C VAL A 842 -5.15 -5.17 -41.31
N THR A 843 -6.07 -4.26 -41.02
CA THR A 843 -7.48 -4.40 -41.40
C THR A 843 -7.63 -4.46 -42.94
N PRO A 844 -8.27 -5.48 -43.52
CA PRO A 844 -8.51 -5.57 -44.97
C PRO A 844 -9.47 -4.47 -45.46
N VAL A 845 -9.45 -4.14 -46.76
CA VAL A 845 -10.34 -3.09 -47.32
C VAL A 845 -11.81 -3.53 -47.41
N SER A 846 -12.07 -4.84 -47.41
CA SER A 846 -13.40 -5.43 -47.18
C SER A 846 -13.26 -6.89 -46.77
N ALA A 847 -14.36 -7.53 -46.35
CA ALA A 847 -14.41 -8.96 -46.03
C ALA A 847 -13.99 -9.91 -47.19
N THR A 848 -13.84 -9.43 -48.43
CA THR A 848 -13.39 -10.27 -49.57
C THR A 848 -12.20 -9.70 -50.36
N GLN A 849 -11.63 -8.58 -49.93
CA GLN A 849 -10.47 -7.95 -50.57
C GLN A 849 -9.49 -7.39 -49.54
N TYR A 850 -8.21 -7.76 -49.66
CA TYR A 850 -7.15 -7.22 -48.81
C TYR A 850 -6.74 -5.80 -49.22
N GLY A 851 -6.79 -5.51 -50.53
CA GLY A 851 -6.29 -4.26 -51.10
C GLY A 851 -4.80 -4.33 -51.39
N VAL A 852 -4.34 -5.39 -52.04
CA VAL A 852 -2.94 -5.54 -52.48
C VAL A 852 -2.50 -4.35 -53.35
N LEU A 853 -1.22 -3.99 -53.31
CA LEU A 853 -0.61 -2.87 -54.05
C LEU A 853 -1.14 -1.46 -53.73
N LYS A 854 -2.20 -1.31 -52.91
CA LYS A 854 -2.64 0.01 -52.44
C LYS A 854 -1.56 0.60 -51.53
N VAL A 855 -1.18 1.84 -51.81
CA VAL A 855 -0.18 2.61 -51.06
C VAL A 855 -0.66 2.83 -49.62
N VAL A 856 0.26 2.65 -48.67
CA VAL A 856 0.10 2.93 -47.24
C VAL A 856 0.37 4.41 -47.00
N ALA A 857 -0.49 5.10 -46.27
CA ALA A 857 -0.23 6.46 -45.77
C ALA A 857 0.44 6.43 -44.39
N ARG A 858 1.05 7.54 -43.93
CA ARG A 858 1.70 7.61 -42.60
C ARG A 858 0.75 7.22 -41.47
N GLN A 859 -0.50 7.67 -41.52
CA GLN A 859 -1.56 7.30 -40.56
C GLN A 859 -1.84 5.79 -40.54
N ASP A 860 -1.77 5.14 -41.71
CA ASP A 860 -2.02 3.69 -41.82
C ASP A 860 -0.85 2.92 -41.19
N MET A 861 0.40 3.36 -41.43
CA MET A 861 1.59 2.76 -40.82
C MET A 861 1.63 2.97 -39.30
N ALA A 862 1.18 4.13 -38.81
CA ALA A 862 0.98 4.39 -37.39
C ALA A 862 -0.01 3.39 -36.77
N ALA A 863 -1.18 3.23 -37.38
CA ALA A 863 -2.19 2.27 -36.92
C ALA A 863 -1.70 0.82 -36.96
N TYR A 864 -0.96 0.41 -38.01
CA TYR A 864 -0.42 -0.95 -38.08
C TYR A 864 0.65 -1.20 -37.02
N LEU A 865 1.57 -0.25 -36.77
CA LEU A 865 2.61 -0.44 -35.75
C LEU A 865 2.04 -0.36 -34.34
N HIS A 866 1.06 0.51 -34.08
CA HIS A 866 0.33 0.55 -32.82
C HIS A 866 -0.35 -0.79 -32.52
N ARG A 867 -1.09 -1.37 -33.49
CA ARG A 867 -1.72 -2.69 -33.30
C ARG A 867 -0.74 -3.84 -33.25
N TYR A 868 0.42 -3.70 -33.89
CA TYR A 868 1.53 -4.66 -33.77
C TYR A 868 2.10 -4.66 -32.35
N ASP A 869 2.31 -3.47 -31.78
CA ASP A 869 2.80 -3.27 -30.41
C ASP A 869 1.78 -3.75 -29.36
N HIS A 870 0.50 -3.50 -29.61
CA HIS A 870 -0.63 -3.98 -28.79
C HIS A 870 -1.14 -5.36 -29.25
N LEU A 871 -0.33 -6.15 -29.95
CA LEU A 871 -0.61 -7.57 -30.03
C LEU A 871 -0.49 -8.16 -28.63
N PRO A 872 -1.36 -9.10 -28.22
CA PRO A 872 -1.08 -9.91 -27.06
C PRO A 872 0.30 -10.53 -27.22
N THR A 873 1.23 -10.19 -26.34
CA THR A 873 2.50 -10.93 -26.24
C THR A 873 2.12 -12.38 -26.01
N PRO A 874 2.57 -13.35 -26.84
CA PRO A 874 2.33 -14.75 -26.58
C PRO A 874 2.86 -15.05 -25.19
N LEU A 875 1.97 -15.37 -24.26
CA LEU A 875 2.36 -15.69 -22.90
C LEU A 875 3.14 -17.00 -22.99
N GLU A 876 4.37 -17.03 -22.47
CA GLU A 876 5.18 -18.25 -22.49
C GLU A 876 4.37 -19.39 -21.83
N PRO A 877 4.35 -20.60 -22.41
CA PRO A 877 3.65 -21.74 -21.83
C PRO A 877 4.06 -21.95 -20.37
N GLN A 878 3.07 -22.00 -19.49
CA GLN A 878 3.27 -22.07 -18.06
C GLN A 878 2.81 -23.44 -17.56
N LEU A 879 3.77 -24.19 -17.03
CA LEU A 879 3.51 -25.37 -16.22
C LEU A 879 2.79 -24.92 -14.95
N LEU A 880 1.55 -25.38 -14.75
CA LEU A 880 0.75 -25.08 -13.57
C LEU A 880 0.94 -26.14 -12.48
N TYR A 881 1.07 -27.40 -12.89
CA TYR A 881 1.27 -28.54 -12.00
C TYR A 881 2.18 -29.58 -12.68
N ASP A 882 3.26 -29.98 -12.03
CA ASP A 882 4.07 -31.14 -12.37
C ASP A 882 4.11 -32.09 -11.17
N PHE A 883 3.45 -33.24 -11.26
CA PHE A 883 3.12 -34.06 -10.08
C PHE A 883 4.31 -34.85 -9.50
N ALA A 884 5.54 -34.39 -9.77
CA ALA A 884 6.80 -34.76 -9.14
C ALA A 884 6.72 -34.75 -7.61
N ASP A 885 6.18 -33.67 -7.05
CA ASP A 885 6.13 -33.43 -5.59
C ASP A 885 4.81 -33.90 -4.94
N GLY A 886 4.02 -34.72 -5.64
CA GLY A 886 2.79 -35.31 -5.11
C GLY A 886 1.52 -34.76 -5.76
N ALA A 887 0.41 -34.75 -5.01
CA ALA A 887 -0.90 -34.40 -5.57
C ALA A 887 -1.16 -32.88 -5.70
N GLN A 888 -0.32 -32.03 -5.12
CA GLN A 888 -0.37 -30.55 -5.27
C GLN A 888 -1.80 -29.95 -5.11
N GLY A 889 -2.52 -30.36 -4.05
CA GLY A 889 -3.87 -29.87 -3.75
C GLY A 889 -5.01 -30.48 -4.56
N TRP A 890 -4.73 -31.35 -5.53
CA TRP A 890 -5.75 -32.02 -6.32
C TRP A 890 -6.56 -33.03 -5.51
N SER A 891 -7.89 -32.97 -5.64
CA SER A 891 -8.84 -33.85 -4.99
C SER A 891 -9.86 -34.40 -5.98
N SER A 892 -10.54 -35.49 -5.63
CA SER A 892 -11.67 -36.04 -6.40
C SER A 892 -12.96 -35.88 -5.59
N PHE A 893 -14.02 -35.36 -6.23
CA PHE A 893 -15.33 -35.16 -5.62
C PHE A 893 -15.97 -36.48 -5.15
N ALA A 894 -15.66 -37.58 -5.82
CA ALA A 894 -15.99 -38.94 -5.44
C ALA A 894 -14.89 -39.91 -5.92
N GLY A 895 -13.94 -40.25 -5.05
CA GLY A 895 -12.82 -41.14 -5.37
C GLY A 895 -11.59 -40.85 -4.54
N THR A 896 -10.41 -41.19 -5.06
CA THR A 896 -9.12 -40.82 -4.46
C THR A 896 -8.19 -40.23 -5.51
N ALA A 897 -7.54 -39.12 -5.18
CA ALA A 897 -6.47 -38.52 -5.97
C ALA A 897 -5.16 -38.65 -5.17
N THR A 898 -4.11 -39.19 -5.79
CA THR A 898 -2.82 -39.47 -5.13
C THR A 898 -1.67 -39.25 -6.10
N GLY A 899 -0.71 -38.39 -5.74
CA GLY A 899 0.55 -38.28 -6.49
C GLY A 899 1.40 -39.52 -6.26
N THR A 900 1.90 -40.15 -7.31
CA THR A 900 2.78 -41.33 -7.23
C THR A 900 3.69 -41.42 -8.45
N GLY A 901 5.00 -41.42 -8.23
CA GLY A 901 5.98 -41.67 -9.29
C GLY A 901 6.17 -40.53 -10.29
N GLY A 902 5.75 -39.31 -9.97
CA GLY A 902 5.83 -38.13 -10.83
C GLY A 902 4.50 -37.67 -11.42
N ALA A 903 3.43 -38.45 -11.22
CA ALA A 903 2.13 -38.22 -11.83
C ALA A 903 0.98 -38.26 -10.80
N LEU A 904 -0.12 -37.55 -11.07
CA LEU A 904 -1.37 -37.60 -10.29
C LEU A 904 -2.23 -38.78 -10.75
N ALA A 905 -2.32 -39.82 -9.92
CA ALA A 905 -3.28 -40.90 -10.12
C ALA A 905 -4.65 -40.53 -9.52
N VAL A 906 -5.70 -40.58 -10.34
CA VAL A 906 -7.10 -40.39 -9.92
C VAL A 906 -7.88 -41.67 -10.18
N ASP A 907 -8.53 -42.19 -9.13
CA ASP A 907 -9.48 -43.31 -9.22
C ASP A 907 -10.91 -42.78 -9.17
N SER A 908 -11.69 -43.08 -10.21
CA SER A 908 -13.09 -42.69 -10.41
C SER A 908 -13.99 -43.92 -10.25
N PRO A 909 -14.54 -44.18 -9.05
CA PRO A 909 -15.38 -45.35 -8.78
C PRO A 909 -16.84 -45.18 -9.25
N ALA A 910 -17.24 -43.99 -9.67
CA ALA A 910 -18.61 -43.68 -10.07
C ALA A 910 -18.91 -44.19 -11.51
N PRO A 911 -20.01 -44.94 -11.75
CA PRO A 911 -20.31 -45.51 -13.08
C PRO A 911 -20.52 -44.49 -14.21
N ASP A 912 -20.88 -43.26 -13.85
CA ASP A 912 -21.06 -42.10 -14.71
C ASP A 912 -19.80 -41.21 -14.75
N GLY A 913 -19.10 -41.05 -13.63
CA GLY A 913 -17.83 -40.34 -13.52
C GLY A 913 -17.76 -39.37 -12.35
N THR A 914 -16.57 -38.81 -12.09
CA THR A 914 -16.33 -37.82 -11.05
C THR A 914 -15.60 -36.60 -11.60
N TRP A 915 -15.85 -35.43 -11.01
CA TRP A 915 -14.93 -34.31 -11.12
C TRP A 915 -13.70 -34.58 -10.24
N ALA A 916 -12.53 -34.22 -10.74
CA ALA A 916 -11.31 -34.02 -9.97
C ALA A 916 -10.80 -32.60 -10.22
N GLY A 917 -10.27 -31.94 -9.20
CA GLY A 917 -9.96 -30.52 -9.30
C GLY A 917 -9.08 -30.02 -8.16
N VAL A 918 -8.61 -28.79 -8.36
CA VAL A 918 -7.74 -28.04 -7.45
C VAL A 918 -8.21 -26.60 -7.36
N GLN A 919 -8.01 -25.98 -6.20
CA GLN A 919 -8.20 -24.54 -5.99
C GLN A 919 -6.82 -23.88 -5.95
N PRO A 920 -6.37 -23.19 -7.03
CA PRO A 920 -5.05 -22.55 -7.07
C PRO A 920 -4.96 -21.26 -6.22
N GLY A 921 -6.01 -20.89 -5.49
CA GLY A 921 -6.11 -19.62 -4.75
C GLY A 921 -6.43 -18.45 -5.67
N SER A 922 -5.42 -17.95 -6.39
CA SER A 922 -5.57 -16.88 -7.38
C SER A 922 -4.73 -17.21 -8.61
N LEU A 923 -5.41 -17.50 -9.73
CA LEU A 923 -4.76 -17.82 -11.00
C LEU A 923 -5.31 -16.93 -12.11
N ASP A 924 -4.44 -16.11 -12.69
CA ASP A 924 -4.75 -15.28 -13.85
C ASP A 924 -4.49 -16.06 -15.15
N LEU A 925 -5.56 -16.38 -15.88
CA LEU A 925 -5.53 -16.97 -17.21
C LEU A 925 -5.92 -15.96 -18.31
N THR A 926 -5.89 -14.66 -18.02
CA THR A 926 -6.20 -13.60 -18.99
C THR A 926 -5.24 -13.66 -20.17
N GLY A 927 -5.78 -13.74 -21.39
CA GLY A 927 -4.99 -13.84 -22.61
C GLY A 927 -4.43 -15.23 -22.91
N ARG A 928 -4.61 -16.21 -22.02
CA ARG A 928 -4.38 -17.63 -22.31
C ARG A 928 -5.48 -18.18 -23.22
N THR A 929 -5.12 -19.14 -24.07
CA THR A 929 -6.01 -19.74 -25.07
C THR A 929 -6.17 -21.24 -24.92
N GLU A 930 -5.16 -21.96 -24.42
CA GLU A 930 -5.23 -23.41 -24.20
C GLU A 930 -4.92 -23.77 -22.75
N LEU A 931 -5.72 -24.65 -22.14
CA LEU A 931 -5.37 -25.38 -20.92
C LEU A 931 -5.20 -26.87 -21.28
N ARG A 932 -4.06 -27.45 -20.91
CA ARG A 932 -3.67 -28.81 -21.30
C ARG A 932 -3.44 -29.68 -20.08
N PHE A 933 -3.94 -30.91 -20.12
CA PHE A 933 -3.66 -31.97 -19.16
C PHE A 933 -2.96 -33.12 -19.88
N ASP A 934 -1.70 -33.41 -19.57
CA ASP A 934 -1.02 -34.58 -20.15
C ASP A 934 -1.41 -35.85 -19.39
N LEU A 935 -1.98 -36.83 -20.09
CA LEU A 935 -2.54 -38.05 -19.53
C LEU A 935 -1.61 -39.24 -19.77
N ALA A 936 -0.67 -39.48 -18.86
CA ALA A 936 0.21 -40.65 -18.90
C ALA A 936 -0.54 -41.99 -18.97
N GLN A 937 -1.74 -42.10 -18.36
CA GLN A 937 -2.59 -43.28 -18.46
C GLN A 937 -4.08 -42.91 -18.37
N THR A 938 -4.94 -43.57 -19.16
CA THR A 938 -6.40 -43.46 -19.04
C THR A 938 -7.08 -44.76 -19.43
N THR A 939 -8.24 -45.06 -18.85
CA THR A 939 -9.11 -46.18 -19.26
C THR A 939 -9.96 -45.88 -20.50
N GLY A 940 -9.94 -44.63 -21.01
CA GLY A 940 -10.47 -44.20 -22.31
C GLY A 940 -11.96 -43.85 -22.32
N VAL A 941 -12.28 -42.56 -22.28
CA VAL A 941 -13.63 -42.02 -22.02
C VAL A 941 -13.76 -40.51 -22.36
N ASP A 942 -15.00 -40.03 -22.49
CA ASP A 942 -15.42 -38.65 -22.80
C ASP A 942 -15.15 -37.68 -21.63
N THR A 943 -14.13 -36.81 -21.73
CA THR A 943 -13.71 -35.86 -20.67
C THR A 943 -14.32 -34.47 -20.86
N LYS A 944 -14.51 -33.75 -19.74
CA LYS A 944 -14.90 -32.33 -19.72
C LYS A 944 -13.96 -31.53 -18.82
N VAL A 945 -13.89 -30.22 -19.02
CA VAL A 945 -13.18 -29.31 -18.13
C VAL A 945 -14.08 -28.13 -17.76
N ALA A 946 -13.94 -27.67 -16.52
CA ALA A 946 -14.67 -26.54 -15.98
C ALA A 946 -13.75 -25.66 -15.13
N LEU A 947 -13.84 -24.34 -15.34
CA LEU A 947 -13.20 -23.35 -14.47
C LEU A 947 -14.24 -22.79 -13.49
N GLN A 948 -13.79 -22.47 -12.28
CA GLN A 948 -14.53 -21.60 -11.36
C GLN A 948 -13.87 -20.22 -11.41
N VAL A 949 -14.64 -19.18 -11.73
CA VAL A 949 -14.09 -17.83 -11.99
C VAL A 949 -14.83 -16.73 -11.22
N GLY A 950 -14.07 -15.68 -10.87
CA GLY A 950 -14.56 -14.49 -10.19
C GLY A 950 -14.93 -14.71 -8.72
N SER A 951 -15.18 -13.60 -8.02
CA SER A 951 -15.65 -13.58 -6.62
C SER A 951 -16.96 -14.34 -6.38
N SER A 952 -17.73 -14.62 -7.43
CA SER A 952 -18.97 -15.40 -7.39
C SER A 952 -18.80 -16.92 -7.59
N TRP A 953 -17.56 -17.40 -7.81
CA TRP A 953 -17.26 -18.80 -8.12
C TRP A 953 -18.08 -19.36 -9.29
N THR A 954 -18.25 -18.56 -10.34
CA THR A 954 -19.09 -18.93 -11.50
C THR A 954 -18.51 -20.16 -12.20
N TRP A 955 -19.33 -21.20 -12.38
CA TRP A 955 -18.94 -22.46 -13.00
C TRP A 955 -19.02 -22.38 -14.53
N CYS A 956 -17.86 -22.44 -15.17
CA CYS A 956 -17.65 -22.21 -16.59
C CYS A 956 -17.16 -23.51 -17.28
N GLU A 957 -18.11 -24.33 -17.77
CA GLU A 957 -17.79 -25.53 -18.58
C GLU A 957 -17.34 -25.14 -19.99
N THR A 958 -16.29 -25.78 -20.50
CA THR A 958 -15.87 -25.69 -21.90
C THR A 958 -16.66 -26.64 -22.78
N ALA A 959 -16.50 -26.53 -24.10
CA ALA A 959 -17.03 -27.53 -25.03
C ALA A 959 -16.43 -28.93 -24.74
N LEU A 960 -17.21 -29.99 -25.00
CA LEU A 960 -16.77 -31.38 -24.87
C LEU A 960 -15.47 -31.62 -25.66
N THR A 961 -14.39 -31.94 -24.96
CA THR A 961 -13.14 -32.40 -25.57
C THR A 961 -13.34 -33.84 -26.04
N GLY A 962 -13.14 -34.09 -27.35
CA GLY A 962 -13.53 -35.36 -27.98
C GLY A 962 -12.88 -36.62 -27.42
N TRP A 963 -13.50 -37.76 -27.71
CA TRP A 963 -13.15 -39.10 -27.23
C TRP A 963 -11.64 -39.46 -27.31
N ILE A 964 -11.06 -39.86 -26.17
CA ILE A 964 -9.67 -40.34 -26.07
C ILE A 964 -9.65 -41.85 -25.84
N ASP A 965 -8.91 -42.59 -26.69
CA ASP A 965 -9.06 -44.04 -26.89
C ASP A 965 -7.79 -44.83 -26.50
N GLY A 966 -7.59 -45.05 -25.19
CA GLY A 966 -6.53 -45.91 -24.63
C GLY A 966 -5.09 -45.38 -24.78
N PRO A 967 -4.07 -46.14 -24.33
CA PRO A 967 -2.70 -45.65 -24.26
C PRO A 967 -2.03 -45.65 -25.65
N ARG A 968 -1.84 -44.45 -26.23
CA ARG A 968 -0.97 -44.22 -27.38
C ARG A 968 0.12 -43.22 -26.99
N VAL A 969 1.37 -43.57 -27.29
CA VAL A 969 2.57 -42.95 -26.69
C VAL A 969 2.92 -41.59 -27.36
N ASP A 970 2.00 -41.02 -28.13
CA ASP A 970 2.25 -39.94 -29.08
C ASP A 970 1.17 -38.82 -29.13
N GLU A 971 0.01 -38.96 -28.47
CA GLU A 971 -1.06 -37.92 -28.44
C GLU A 971 -1.76 -37.80 -27.06
N ASN A 972 -1.03 -38.03 -25.97
CA ASN A 972 -1.55 -38.18 -24.60
C ASN A 972 -1.98 -36.85 -23.92
N ALA A 973 -2.83 -36.00 -24.50
CA ALA A 973 -3.29 -34.80 -23.77
C ALA A 973 -4.74 -34.37 -24.04
N VAL A 974 -5.45 -33.97 -22.97
CA VAL A 974 -6.71 -33.22 -23.07
C VAL A 974 -6.33 -31.75 -23.23
N VAL A 975 -6.44 -31.23 -24.46
CA VAL A 975 -6.29 -29.80 -24.75
C VAL A 975 -7.66 -29.14 -24.75
N VAL A 976 -7.80 -28.08 -23.98
CA VAL A 976 -9.03 -27.33 -23.76
C VAL A 976 -8.88 -25.94 -24.36
N ASP A 977 -9.66 -25.64 -25.38
CA ASP A 977 -9.74 -24.32 -25.99
C ASP A 977 -10.58 -23.38 -25.10
N LEU A 978 -9.89 -22.50 -24.36
CA LEU A 978 -10.49 -21.51 -23.46
C LEU A 978 -11.30 -20.46 -24.24
N THR A 979 -11.05 -20.30 -25.55
CA THR A 979 -11.83 -19.39 -26.40
C THR A 979 -13.26 -19.90 -26.65
N THR A 980 -13.56 -21.16 -26.30
CA THR A 980 -14.93 -21.73 -26.34
C THR A 980 -15.80 -21.33 -25.14
N LEU A 981 -15.22 -20.72 -24.10
CA LEU A 981 -15.97 -20.20 -22.95
C LEU A 981 -16.92 -19.06 -23.36
N SER A 982 -17.98 -18.84 -22.57
CA SER A 982 -18.86 -17.68 -22.77
C SER A 982 -18.10 -16.36 -22.56
N ALA A 983 -18.59 -15.27 -23.16
CA ALA A 983 -17.99 -13.94 -22.97
C ALA A 983 -17.91 -13.52 -21.49
N ASP A 984 -18.94 -13.86 -20.70
CA ASP A 984 -18.98 -13.56 -19.26
C ASP A 984 -17.94 -14.37 -18.46
N CYS A 985 -17.63 -15.59 -18.90
CA CYS A 985 -16.54 -16.41 -18.33
C CYS A 985 -15.16 -15.89 -18.77
N GLN A 986 -14.99 -15.51 -20.04
CA GLN A 986 -13.73 -14.96 -20.57
C GLN A 986 -13.34 -13.65 -19.87
N ALA A 987 -14.32 -12.78 -19.58
CA ALA A 987 -14.11 -11.54 -18.84
C ALA A 987 -13.66 -11.73 -17.38
N GLN A 988 -13.73 -12.96 -16.85
CA GLN A 988 -13.38 -13.30 -15.46
C GLN A 988 -12.15 -14.23 -15.36
N LEU A 989 -11.44 -14.49 -16.47
CA LEU A 989 -10.22 -15.31 -16.46
C LEU A 989 -9.06 -14.69 -15.66
N GLY A 990 -9.15 -13.41 -15.30
CA GLY A 990 -8.22 -12.77 -14.35
C GLY A 990 -8.34 -13.26 -12.90
N ASP A 991 -9.36 -14.06 -12.59
CA ASP A 991 -9.64 -14.54 -11.25
C ASP A 991 -10.14 -16.00 -11.27
N VAL A 992 -9.29 -16.94 -11.73
CA VAL A 992 -9.61 -18.38 -11.69
C VAL A 992 -9.41 -18.92 -10.28
N LYS A 993 -10.50 -19.33 -9.65
CA LYS A 993 -10.58 -19.90 -8.29
C LYS A 993 -10.52 -21.41 -8.24
N GLY A 994 -10.74 -22.10 -9.36
CA GLY A 994 -10.69 -23.56 -9.43
C GLY A 994 -10.54 -24.11 -10.84
N ILE A 995 -9.74 -25.16 -10.98
CA ILE A 995 -9.60 -25.95 -12.22
C ILE A 995 -10.16 -27.34 -11.96
N ASN A 996 -11.12 -27.79 -12.78
CA ASN A 996 -11.78 -29.08 -12.62
C ASN A 996 -11.79 -29.86 -13.94
N ILE A 997 -11.46 -31.14 -13.90
CA ILE A 997 -11.57 -32.10 -15.02
C ILE A 997 -12.53 -33.23 -14.64
N TYR A 998 -13.42 -33.61 -15.57
CA TYR A 998 -14.35 -34.72 -15.40
C TYR A 998 -13.74 -35.99 -15.96
N LEU A 999 -13.69 -37.03 -15.12
CA LEU A 999 -13.09 -38.33 -15.40
C LEU A 999 -14.13 -39.43 -15.15
N ASN A 1000 -14.51 -40.15 -16.21
CA ASN A 1000 -15.50 -41.22 -16.11
C ASN A 1000 -14.92 -42.45 -15.39
N ALA A 1001 -15.71 -43.51 -15.20
CA ALA A 1001 -15.33 -44.65 -14.38
C ALA A 1001 -13.96 -45.29 -14.75
N GLY A 1002 -13.03 -45.37 -13.80
CA GLY A 1002 -11.73 -46.03 -13.96
C GLY A 1002 -10.55 -45.27 -13.36
N GLN A 1003 -9.34 -45.71 -13.71
CA GLN A 1003 -8.09 -45.08 -13.27
C GLN A 1003 -7.47 -44.22 -14.36
N HIS A 1004 -7.10 -43.01 -13.97
CA HIS A 1004 -6.48 -41.99 -14.80
C HIS A 1004 -5.17 -41.53 -14.13
N VAL A 1005 -4.17 -41.19 -14.93
CA VAL A 1005 -2.88 -40.70 -14.46
C VAL A 1005 -2.53 -39.48 -15.30
N ILE A 1006 -2.38 -38.33 -14.64
CA ILE A 1006 -2.03 -37.03 -15.23
C ILE A 1006 -0.56 -36.75 -14.91
N ASP A 1007 0.27 -36.47 -15.91
CA ASP A 1007 1.71 -36.20 -15.75
C ASP A 1007 1.95 -34.72 -15.40
N ASP A 1008 1.35 -33.82 -16.19
CA ASP A 1008 1.37 -32.39 -15.97
C ASP A 1008 0.07 -31.67 -16.37
N VAL A 1009 -0.02 -30.41 -15.95
CA VAL A 1009 -1.02 -29.44 -16.40
C VAL A 1009 -0.30 -28.17 -16.85
N GLU A 1010 -0.54 -27.75 -18.08
CA GLU A 1010 0.13 -26.62 -18.74
C GLU A 1010 -0.92 -25.64 -19.28
N VAL A 1011 -0.66 -24.33 -19.22
CA VAL A 1011 -1.50 -23.30 -19.85
C VAL A 1011 -0.71 -22.47 -20.87
N ARG A 1012 -1.34 -22.11 -21.99
CA ARG A 1012 -0.71 -21.44 -23.15
C ARG A 1012 -1.44 -20.17 -23.53
#